data_AF-J4WQP9-F1
#
_entry.id   AF-J4WQP9-F1
#
_cell.length_a   1.000
_cell.length_b   1.000
_cell.length_c   1.000
_cell.angle_alpha   90.00
_cell.angle_beta   90.00
_cell.angle_gamma   90.00
#
_symmetry.space_group_name_H-M   'P 1'
#
loop_
_entity.id
_entity.type
_entity.pdbx_description
1 polymer ?
#
loop_
_entity_poly.entity_id
_entity_poly.type
_entity_poly.pdbx_seq_one_letter_code
_entity_poly.pdbx_strand_id
1 'polypeptide(L)'
;MKHRNWILLALLLLASPLWAQRTARYTDRDARLKKARSLYQQEQYKAAQHLFKQELFKANTLADKELCSYYIASAAIRLRQQGADKLMTQYLKDYPTSSYAAQANLEVGDYYFDKGDTKTAILRYDKVEIPTLSTKQKEKFDFRYGYALFAHGDKETAQQYLSQVKNSKEYGKKAAYYLGYIAYDADDYQKANDFFQQVGEEKELNKNLSYYQADMNFKQGNFQKALQEGLLQLEKTNNPQYRSEINKIIGESYFNLKEYTKAIPYLEAYKGKNGAYTNTDLYYLGFAYYKQGEYQKAIGQFNRIINGKNEVAQNAYYHLAQCYLKTDQKQQALNAFRNAYQMNFVPAIKQDAHLNYARLSYDIGNAYESTPKVIQSYMDTYPNSHTEELKGLLVDSYITSGGYREALDLLEKSATADPKIRQKVAFLYAMQLYGDAKFKEALPYFEQAKKSQADAEFQARATYWSGETAYQLHLYPEAQKDFSAFLQGGHTSLVEYPKALYGLAYALFNQKKYAEAAEYFTKYIETRPESLRLSDAYLRLGDCNFATGKYWPAMEAYDKVIAAKATNTDYAAFQKAISYGIVDRVPKKIEALTAFIQDYPQSNLREDALYELANTYVNQGKPEKASELYNTLKTQYKDGTYTVRAMLREGLMLYNKNENEKALALFKEITKKYPSSPEALQAVSTAKNIYAEQGKMEEYAAWAKGLGYVKVSDSELDSAAFEAAERLYVQHKKQEAKPALEKYLKDFPKGANAAQARFYLAQLYFEDNQKDKARPLYEKVLEDGRNEYSEQVLLRLSHIYLEKDETEKVLPLLKELEKTSPVLQNVIFARSNLMSCFYKQKNYPEAIAYAQKILAEKAVEERLKSDAHVILARAYMATGAEAEAEKEYALLRKSATDALMAEALYYDAYFKNKAKQYKKSNEVVQKLAKEYGGYKEFSAKGLVLMAKNFYGLKDLYQANYILSSVLENFKDYPEVIQEAQEAMKLIKTNEKKSNK
;
A
#
# COMPACT_ATOMS: atom_id res chain seq x y z
N MET A 1 0.93 -91.12 143.13
CA MET A 1 1.25 -89.77 143.66
C MET A 1 2.23 -89.08 142.72
N LYS A 2 1.90 -87.86 142.30
CA LYS A 2 2.76 -86.73 141.87
C LYS A 2 4.17 -87.03 141.34
N HIS A 3 4.37 -86.96 140.02
CA HIS A 3 5.10 -85.89 139.28
C HIS A 3 5.27 -86.33 137.82
N ARG A 4 4.67 -85.55 136.91
CA ARG A 4 4.31 -85.89 135.51
C ARG A 4 4.74 -84.68 134.66
N ASN A 5 5.32 -84.93 133.48
CA ASN A 5 5.80 -83.97 132.45
C ASN A 5 7.16 -83.30 132.67
N TRP A 6 8.34 -83.92 132.40
CA TRP A 6 9.61 -83.16 132.20
C TRP A 6 10.73 -83.86 131.38
N ILE A 7 10.48 -84.86 130.53
CA ILE A 7 11.55 -85.44 129.66
C ILE A 7 11.06 -85.76 128.23
N LEU A 8 10.20 -84.89 127.69
CA LEU A 8 9.93 -84.81 126.24
C LEU A 8 10.53 -83.53 125.62
N LEU A 9 11.35 -82.79 126.38
CA LEU A 9 11.99 -81.54 125.96
C LEU A 9 13.43 -81.70 125.43
N ALA A 10 13.97 -82.93 125.37
CA ALA A 10 15.38 -83.17 125.00
C ALA A 10 15.61 -83.72 123.57
N LEU A 11 14.56 -83.99 122.79
CA LEU A 11 14.66 -84.69 121.50
C LEU A 11 14.33 -83.84 120.26
N LEU A 12 14.19 -82.51 120.41
CA LEU A 12 13.77 -81.59 119.33
C LEU A 12 14.90 -80.69 118.77
N LEU A 13 16.18 -80.96 119.08
CA LEU A 13 17.32 -80.09 118.71
C LEU A 13 18.27 -80.61 117.62
N LEU A 14 17.95 -81.68 116.88
CA LEU A 14 18.81 -82.20 115.80
C LEU A 14 18.02 -82.58 114.53
N ALA A 15 17.61 -81.58 113.75
CA ALA A 15 17.33 -81.74 112.32
C ALA A 15 17.30 -80.36 111.62
N SER A 16 18.39 -80.00 110.93
CA SER A 16 18.49 -78.81 110.08
C SER A 16 18.18 -79.17 108.62
N PRO A 17 17.35 -78.42 107.86
CA PRO A 17 17.30 -78.53 106.42
C PRO A 17 18.26 -77.54 105.75
N LEU A 18 19.09 -78.07 104.83
CA LEU A 18 19.92 -77.34 103.88
C LEU A 18 19.06 -76.50 102.93
N TRP A 19 19.39 -75.22 102.76
CA TRP A 19 18.89 -74.37 101.67
C TRP A 19 19.99 -74.26 100.59
N ALA A 20 19.68 -74.71 99.37
CA ALA A 20 20.57 -74.61 98.21
C ALA A 20 20.59 -73.19 97.61
N GLN A 21 21.79 -72.69 97.29
CA GLN A 21 22.03 -71.46 96.53
C GLN A 21 21.79 -71.68 95.02
N ARG A 22 21.24 -70.67 94.32
CA ARG A 22 21.19 -70.60 92.84
C ARG A 22 22.48 -69.95 92.29
N THR A 23 23.07 -70.55 91.26
CA THR A 23 24.33 -70.12 90.61
C THR A 23 24.18 -68.96 89.61
N ALA A 24 25.19 -68.08 89.58
CA ALA A 24 25.30 -66.81 88.83
C ALA A 24 25.29 -66.87 87.28
N ARG A 25 25.06 -68.03 86.66
CA ARG A 25 25.08 -68.20 85.18
C ARG A 25 23.81 -67.66 84.47
N TYR A 26 22.76 -67.35 85.23
CA TYR A 26 21.48 -66.82 84.72
C TYR A 26 21.23 -65.33 85.03
N THR A 27 22.17 -64.69 85.73
CA THR A 27 22.12 -63.26 86.08
C THR A 27 23.05 -62.40 85.23
N ASP A 28 23.74 -63.01 84.27
CA ASP A 28 24.70 -62.29 83.42
C ASP A 28 23.99 -61.60 82.24
N ARG A 29 24.05 -60.27 82.24
CA ARG A 29 23.44 -59.37 81.26
C ARG A 29 23.95 -59.66 79.83
N ASP A 30 25.18 -60.18 79.72
CA ASP A 30 25.77 -60.62 78.46
C ASP A 30 25.00 -61.78 77.79
N ALA A 31 24.37 -62.67 78.57
CA ALA A 31 23.61 -63.79 78.02
C ALA A 31 22.31 -63.33 77.32
N ARG A 32 21.67 -62.26 77.82
CA ARG A 32 20.42 -61.72 77.26
C ARG A 32 20.65 -60.91 76.00
N LEU A 33 21.72 -60.09 75.96
CA LEU A 33 22.12 -59.38 74.75
C LEU A 33 22.56 -60.36 73.66
N LYS A 34 23.29 -61.43 73.99
CA LYS A 34 23.63 -62.52 73.05
C LYS A 34 22.37 -63.20 72.51
N LYS A 35 21.38 -63.48 73.37
CA LYS A 35 20.08 -64.02 72.94
C LYS A 35 19.33 -63.08 72.01
N ALA A 36 19.26 -61.78 72.32
CA ALA A 36 18.62 -60.78 71.48
C ALA A 36 19.28 -60.67 70.09
N ARG A 37 20.62 -60.68 70.03
CA ARG A 37 21.37 -60.72 68.75
C ARG A 37 21.16 -62.03 67.98
N SER A 38 21.11 -63.18 68.66
CA SER A 38 20.83 -64.48 68.04
C SER A 38 19.45 -64.51 67.39
N LEU A 39 18.41 -64.03 68.09
CA LEU A 39 17.07 -63.89 67.52
C LEU A 39 17.04 -62.92 66.32
N TYR A 40 17.84 -61.86 66.38
CA TYR A 40 17.97 -60.91 65.28
C TYR A 40 18.59 -61.56 64.04
N GLN A 41 19.63 -62.37 64.22
CA GLN A 41 20.29 -63.12 63.14
C GLN A 41 19.39 -64.22 62.55
N GLN A 42 18.49 -64.79 63.35
CA GLN A 42 17.46 -65.74 62.90
C GLN A 42 16.23 -65.04 62.28
N GLU A 43 16.33 -63.75 61.95
CA GLU A 43 15.27 -62.93 61.36
C GLU A 43 13.99 -62.78 62.20
N GLN A 44 14.04 -63.16 63.49
CA GLN A 44 12.93 -63.00 64.43
C GLN A 44 12.88 -61.56 64.98
N TYR A 45 12.77 -60.58 64.08
CA TYR A 45 12.96 -59.16 64.37
C TYR A 45 12.03 -58.62 65.46
N LYS A 46 10.77 -59.10 65.54
CA LYS A 46 9.81 -58.67 66.57
C LYS A 46 10.22 -59.11 67.97
N ALA A 47 10.67 -60.37 68.11
CA ALA A 47 11.14 -60.92 69.37
C ALA A 47 12.48 -60.29 69.80
N ALA A 48 13.40 -60.13 68.84
CA ALA A 48 14.67 -59.44 69.06
C ALA A 48 14.47 -57.99 69.51
N GLN A 49 13.62 -57.22 68.81
CA GLN A 49 13.32 -55.82 69.14
C GLN A 49 12.74 -55.68 70.54
N HIS A 50 11.83 -56.57 70.95
CA HIS A 50 11.28 -56.57 72.30
C HIS A 50 12.37 -56.78 73.37
N LEU A 51 13.26 -57.76 73.17
CA LEU A 51 14.37 -58.00 74.09
C LEU A 51 15.35 -56.82 74.14
N PHE A 52 15.73 -56.25 72.99
CA PHE A 52 16.60 -55.07 72.97
C PHE A 52 15.98 -53.86 73.67
N LYS A 53 14.66 -53.64 73.55
CA LYS A 53 13.95 -52.61 74.31
C LYS A 53 14.06 -52.84 75.83
N GLN A 54 13.86 -54.08 76.28
CA GLN A 54 14.00 -54.43 77.71
C GLN A 54 15.42 -54.23 78.23
N GLU A 55 16.43 -54.58 77.43
CA GLU A 55 17.83 -54.42 77.81
C GLU A 55 18.31 -52.96 77.74
N LEU A 56 17.73 -52.14 76.85
CA LEU A 56 18.01 -50.69 76.78
C LEU A 56 17.65 -49.97 78.09
N PHE A 57 16.51 -50.30 78.71
CA PHE A 57 16.11 -49.73 80.01
C PHE A 57 17.07 -50.07 81.15
N LYS A 58 17.80 -51.18 81.03
CA LYS A 58 18.75 -51.68 82.03
C LYS A 58 20.19 -51.32 81.67
N ALA A 59 20.38 -50.52 80.62
CA ALA A 59 21.71 -50.24 80.09
C ALA A 59 22.45 -49.16 80.87
N ASN A 60 23.58 -49.56 81.46
CA ASN A 60 24.42 -48.67 82.28
C ASN A 60 25.68 -48.19 81.55
N THR A 61 26.05 -48.81 80.43
CA THR A 61 27.20 -48.40 79.61
C THR A 61 26.72 -47.72 78.32
N LEU A 62 27.52 -46.82 77.76
CA LEU A 62 27.22 -46.16 76.50
C LEU A 62 27.16 -47.17 75.34
N ALA A 63 28.10 -48.14 75.31
CA ALA A 63 28.16 -49.19 74.30
C ALA A 63 26.90 -50.08 74.26
N ASP A 64 26.33 -50.41 75.42
CA ASP A 64 25.09 -51.20 75.46
C ASP A 64 23.87 -50.40 75.01
N LYS A 65 23.81 -49.11 75.37
CA LYS A 65 22.74 -48.20 74.93
C LYS A 65 22.77 -48.03 73.42
N GLU A 66 23.95 -47.81 72.85
CA GLU A 66 24.20 -47.72 71.42
C GLU A 66 23.73 -49.01 70.71
N LEU A 67 24.23 -50.15 71.17
CA LEU A 67 23.91 -51.46 70.61
C LEU A 67 22.41 -51.73 70.58
N CYS A 68 21.73 -51.55 71.71
CA CYS A 68 20.30 -51.80 71.80
C CYS A 68 19.52 -50.82 70.92
N SER A 69 19.88 -49.54 70.94
CA SER A 69 19.25 -48.49 70.12
C SER A 69 19.34 -48.82 68.62
N TYR A 70 20.52 -49.24 68.17
CA TYR A 70 20.74 -49.69 66.79
C TYR A 70 19.83 -50.85 66.42
N TYR A 71 19.88 -51.97 67.14
CA TYR A 71 19.10 -53.15 66.79
C TYR A 71 17.58 -52.93 66.92
N ILE A 72 17.13 -52.03 67.81
CA ILE A 72 15.72 -51.62 67.90
C ILE A 72 15.27 -50.91 66.62
N ALA A 73 16.06 -49.94 66.17
CA ALA A 73 15.78 -49.18 64.96
C ALA A 73 15.90 -50.05 63.69
N SER A 74 16.93 -50.88 63.63
CA SER A 74 17.22 -51.82 62.54
C SER A 74 16.10 -52.87 62.39
N ALA A 75 15.58 -53.40 63.51
CA ALA A 75 14.41 -54.27 63.53
C ALA A 75 13.14 -53.52 63.13
N ALA A 76 12.97 -52.25 63.53
CA ALA A 76 11.82 -51.44 63.14
C ALA A 76 11.72 -51.24 61.63
N ILE A 77 12.86 -51.00 60.96
CA ILE A 77 12.94 -50.88 59.49
C ILE A 77 12.50 -52.18 58.82
N ARG A 78 13.03 -53.33 59.26
CA ARG A 78 12.71 -54.65 58.69
C ARG A 78 11.26 -55.07 58.93
N LEU A 79 10.68 -54.67 60.07
CA LEU A 79 9.27 -54.87 60.40
C LEU A 79 8.34 -53.85 59.73
N ARG A 80 8.88 -52.90 58.95
CA ARG A 80 8.13 -51.79 58.31
C ARG A 80 7.25 -51.00 59.27
N GLN A 81 7.74 -50.76 60.50
CA GLN A 81 6.99 -50.04 61.53
C GLN A 81 6.85 -48.55 61.18
N GLN A 82 5.73 -47.95 61.60
CA GLN A 82 5.55 -46.51 61.49
C GLN A 82 6.59 -45.77 62.34
N GLY A 83 7.32 -44.83 61.74
CA GLY A 83 8.40 -44.09 62.41
C GLY A 83 9.74 -44.84 62.52
N ALA A 84 9.91 -45.98 61.84
CA ALA A 84 11.17 -46.72 61.82
C ALA A 84 12.36 -45.89 61.29
N ASP A 85 12.12 -45.04 60.30
CA ASP A 85 13.09 -44.07 59.78
C ASP A 85 13.49 -43.05 60.86
N LYS A 86 12.53 -42.53 61.62
CA LYS A 86 12.79 -41.62 62.74
C LYS A 86 13.65 -42.27 63.82
N LEU A 87 13.38 -43.55 64.16
CA LEU A 87 14.18 -44.30 65.13
C LEU A 87 15.64 -44.44 64.68
N MET A 88 15.87 -44.78 63.41
CA MET A 88 17.23 -44.98 62.91
C MET A 88 17.97 -43.67 62.65
N THR A 89 17.26 -42.62 62.23
CA THR A 89 17.86 -41.28 62.11
C THR A 89 18.18 -40.66 63.46
N GLN A 90 17.36 -40.91 64.49
CA GLN A 90 17.65 -40.54 65.88
C GLN A 90 18.87 -41.31 66.40
N TYR A 91 18.97 -42.61 66.12
CA TYR A 91 20.16 -43.40 66.43
C TYR A 91 21.44 -42.79 65.83
N LEU A 92 21.43 -42.46 64.54
CA LEU A 92 22.56 -41.83 63.85
C LEU A 92 22.93 -40.45 64.42
N LYS A 93 21.97 -39.74 65.02
CA LYS A 93 22.19 -38.45 65.68
C LYS A 93 22.80 -38.63 67.07
N ASP A 94 22.33 -39.61 67.83
CA ASP A 94 22.76 -39.88 69.20
C ASP A 94 24.14 -40.57 69.25
N TYR A 95 24.49 -41.33 68.21
CA TYR A 95 25.74 -42.10 68.11
C TYR A 95 26.46 -41.87 66.77
N PRO A 96 26.97 -40.66 66.49
CA PRO A 96 27.52 -40.30 65.17
C PRO A 96 28.82 -41.04 64.81
N THR A 97 29.60 -41.49 65.79
CA THR A 97 30.86 -42.24 65.60
C THR A 97 30.70 -43.76 65.80
N SER A 98 29.45 -44.24 65.73
CA SER A 98 29.11 -45.63 65.93
C SER A 98 29.75 -46.56 64.89
N SER A 99 30.20 -47.74 65.34
CA SER A 99 30.63 -48.83 64.45
C SER A 99 29.51 -49.39 63.56
N TYR A 100 28.25 -49.11 63.89
CA TYR A 100 27.06 -49.45 63.11
C TYR A 100 26.57 -48.31 62.19
N ALA A 101 27.22 -47.13 62.21
CA ALA A 101 26.75 -45.96 61.46
C ALA A 101 26.64 -46.22 59.95
N ALA A 102 27.62 -46.93 59.36
CA ALA A 102 27.60 -47.29 57.94
C ALA A 102 26.39 -48.18 57.60
N GLN A 103 26.14 -49.22 58.41
CA GLN A 103 25.01 -50.13 58.24
C GLN A 103 23.66 -49.43 58.49
N ALA A 104 23.59 -48.53 59.46
CA ALA A 104 22.40 -47.73 59.75
C ALA A 104 22.06 -46.76 58.60
N ASN A 105 23.05 -46.07 58.02
CA ASN A 105 22.84 -45.21 56.85
C ASN A 105 22.37 -46.03 55.63
N LEU A 106 22.95 -47.21 55.40
CA LEU A 106 22.52 -48.11 54.32
C LEU A 106 21.05 -48.52 54.48
N GLU A 107 20.63 -48.92 55.68
CA GLU A 107 19.26 -49.40 55.94
C GLU A 107 18.20 -48.30 55.83
N VAL A 108 18.52 -47.06 56.24
CA VAL A 108 17.61 -45.92 56.07
C VAL A 108 17.57 -45.46 54.61
N GLY A 109 18.72 -45.47 53.92
CA GLY A 109 18.77 -45.21 52.48
C GLY A 109 17.90 -46.20 51.70
N ASP A 110 18.02 -47.49 52.01
CA ASP A 110 17.19 -48.57 51.45
C ASP A 110 15.70 -48.32 51.69
N TYR A 111 15.33 -47.90 52.91
CA TYR A 111 13.95 -47.61 53.27
C TYR A 111 13.35 -46.46 52.43
N TYR A 112 14.07 -45.36 52.26
CA TYR A 112 13.59 -44.23 51.45
C TYR A 112 13.57 -44.57 49.96
N PHE A 113 14.55 -45.34 49.49
CA PHE A 113 14.58 -45.85 48.12
C PHE A 113 13.33 -46.70 47.82
N ASP A 114 12.97 -47.63 48.71
CA ASP A 114 11.80 -48.49 48.53
C ASP A 114 10.46 -47.72 48.57
N LYS A 115 10.45 -46.50 49.13
CA LYS A 115 9.31 -45.56 49.07
C LYS A 115 9.30 -44.67 47.83
N GLY A 116 10.32 -44.72 46.98
CA GLY A 116 10.49 -43.85 45.82
C GLY A 116 11.04 -42.45 46.14
N ASP A 117 11.45 -42.17 47.39
CA ASP A 117 12.11 -40.91 47.76
C ASP A 117 13.62 -41.02 47.50
N THR A 118 13.99 -40.91 46.23
CA THR A 118 15.39 -41.03 45.77
C THR A 118 16.27 -39.90 46.32
N LYS A 119 15.71 -38.71 46.56
CA LYS A 119 16.43 -37.57 47.12
C LYS A 119 16.91 -37.85 48.55
N THR A 120 16.02 -38.32 49.42
CA THR A 120 16.41 -38.65 50.80
C THR A 120 17.28 -39.90 50.85
N ALA A 121 17.09 -40.85 49.93
CA ALA A 121 17.95 -42.02 49.81
C ALA A 121 19.41 -41.62 49.49
N ILE A 122 19.64 -40.73 48.53
CA ILE A 122 20.97 -40.19 48.18
C ILE A 122 21.67 -39.62 49.41
N LEU A 123 21.00 -38.73 50.16
CA LEU A 123 21.56 -38.09 51.37
C LEU A 123 22.03 -39.10 52.44
N ARG A 124 21.44 -40.30 52.45
CA ARG A 124 21.82 -41.38 53.36
C ARG A 124 22.93 -42.25 52.77
N TYR A 125 22.84 -42.58 51.48
CA TYR A 125 23.87 -43.33 50.78
C TYR A 125 25.21 -42.61 50.73
N ASP A 126 25.23 -41.27 50.64
CA ASP A 126 26.44 -40.43 50.72
C ASP A 126 27.26 -40.65 52.01
N LYS A 127 26.61 -41.17 53.07
CA LYS A 127 27.21 -41.38 54.40
C LYS A 127 27.59 -42.84 54.67
N VAL A 128 27.52 -43.71 53.67
CA VAL A 128 27.82 -45.15 53.82
C VAL A 128 29.30 -45.41 53.55
N GLU A 129 30.01 -45.96 54.54
CA GLU A 129 31.41 -46.37 54.39
C GLU A 129 31.53 -47.74 53.69
N ILE A 130 31.84 -47.73 52.39
CA ILE A 130 31.85 -48.89 51.49
C ILE A 130 32.69 -50.10 52.00
N PRO A 131 33.90 -49.94 52.57
CA PRO A 131 34.74 -51.07 52.99
C PRO A 131 34.11 -51.97 54.07
N THR A 132 33.07 -51.47 54.75
CA THR A 132 32.38 -52.19 55.83
C THR A 132 31.23 -53.09 55.34
N LEU A 133 30.87 -53.01 54.06
CA LEU A 133 29.75 -53.75 53.49
C LEU A 133 30.16 -55.16 53.05
N SER A 134 29.30 -56.15 53.27
CA SER A 134 29.44 -57.46 52.61
C SER A 134 29.25 -57.32 51.10
N THR A 135 29.80 -58.26 50.32
CA THR A 135 29.69 -58.25 48.84
C THR A 135 28.25 -58.07 48.36
N LYS A 136 27.29 -58.78 48.96
CA LYS A 136 25.86 -58.69 48.60
C LYS A 136 25.25 -57.32 48.94
N GLN A 137 25.64 -56.73 50.08
CA GLN A 137 25.17 -55.40 50.47
C GLN A 137 25.78 -54.32 49.59
N LYS A 138 27.05 -54.46 49.23
CA LYS A 138 27.73 -53.55 48.31
C LYS A 138 27.06 -53.56 46.94
N GLU A 139 26.76 -54.72 46.36
CA GLU A 139 26.05 -54.79 45.07
C GLU A 139 24.67 -54.12 45.11
N LYS A 140 23.91 -54.36 46.18
CA LYS A 140 22.60 -53.72 46.37
C LYS A 140 22.74 -52.20 46.52
N PHE A 141 23.71 -51.74 47.31
CA PHE A 141 24.03 -50.33 47.52
C PHE A 141 24.42 -49.65 46.21
N ASP A 142 25.43 -50.18 45.50
CA ASP A 142 25.94 -49.63 44.25
C ASP A 142 24.82 -49.49 43.20
N PHE A 143 23.94 -50.49 43.10
CA PHE A 143 22.78 -50.40 42.20
C PHE A 143 21.76 -49.33 42.64
N ARG A 144 21.31 -49.36 43.91
CA ARG A 144 20.25 -48.46 44.39
C ARG A 144 20.72 -47.01 44.43
N TYR A 145 21.94 -46.78 44.87
CA TYR A 145 22.53 -45.44 44.89
C TYR A 145 22.74 -44.94 43.46
N GLY A 146 23.32 -45.75 42.58
CA GLY A 146 23.48 -45.44 41.17
C GLY A 146 22.14 -45.12 40.47
N TYR A 147 21.08 -45.90 40.72
CA TYR A 147 19.74 -45.61 40.21
C TYR A 147 19.16 -44.32 40.79
N ALA A 148 19.31 -44.07 42.09
CA ALA A 148 18.77 -42.88 42.73
C ALA A 148 19.44 -41.62 42.15
N LEU A 149 20.76 -41.65 41.96
CA LEU A 149 21.54 -40.59 41.29
C LEU A 149 21.08 -40.37 39.84
N PHE A 150 20.88 -41.46 39.08
CA PHE A 150 20.34 -41.40 37.72
C PHE A 150 18.97 -40.72 37.68
N ALA A 151 18.06 -41.13 38.56
CA ALA A 151 16.72 -40.56 38.67
C ALA A 151 16.73 -39.08 39.12
N HIS A 152 17.80 -38.63 39.79
CA HIS A 152 18.01 -37.25 40.20
C HIS A 152 18.82 -36.42 39.19
N GLY A 153 19.27 -37.02 38.08
CA GLY A 153 19.98 -36.35 37.00
C GLY A 153 21.51 -36.36 37.09
N ASP A 154 22.10 -36.90 38.16
CA ASP A 154 23.56 -37.05 38.29
C ASP A 154 24.03 -38.30 37.55
N LYS A 155 24.11 -38.19 36.21
CA LYS A 155 24.41 -39.30 35.31
C LYS A 155 25.87 -39.76 35.42
N GLU A 156 26.80 -38.86 35.72
CA GLU A 156 28.23 -39.17 35.82
C GLU A 156 28.49 -40.05 37.05
N THR A 157 28.02 -39.64 38.23
CA THR A 157 28.17 -40.43 39.45
C THR A 157 27.34 -41.71 39.37
N ALA A 158 26.13 -41.65 38.80
CA ALA A 158 25.32 -42.84 38.56
C ALA A 158 26.05 -43.88 37.71
N GLN A 159 26.71 -43.46 36.63
CA GLN A 159 27.48 -44.35 35.77
C GLN A 159 28.60 -45.06 36.54
N GLN A 160 29.29 -44.36 37.45
CA GLN A 160 30.36 -44.95 38.26
C GLN A 160 29.85 -46.11 39.14
N TYR A 161 28.75 -45.91 39.86
CA TYR A 161 28.17 -46.92 40.76
C TYR A 161 27.45 -48.04 40.01
N LEU A 162 26.66 -47.72 38.98
CA LEU A 162 25.99 -48.74 38.15
C LEU A 162 27.00 -49.63 37.42
N SER A 163 28.17 -49.10 37.03
CA SER A 163 29.23 -49.90 36.40
C SER A 163 29.83 -50.95 37.35
N GLN A 164 29.80 -50.73 38.67
CA GLN A 164 30.30 -51.70 39.66
C GLN A 164 29.47 -52.98 39.69
N VAL A 165 28.19 -52.88 39.34
CA VAL A 165 27.22 -53.99 39.45
C VAL A 165 26.87 -54.61 38.10
N LYS A 166 27.55 -54.22 37.00
CA LYS A 166 27.28 -54.71 35.65
C LYS A 166 27.34 -56.24 35.51
N ASN A 167 28.19 -56.90 36.29
CA ASN A 167 28.37 -58.36 36.30
C ASN A 167 27.56 -59.05 37.41
N SER A 168 26.78 -58.31 38.21
CA SER A 168 25.96 -58.89 39.28
C SER A 168 24.87 -59.78 38.69
N LYS A 169 24.66 -60.97 39.26
CA LYS A 169 23.56 -61.85 38.85
C LYS A 169 22.18 -61.24 39.10
N GLU A 170 22.06 -60.38 40.12
CA GLU A 170 20.78 -59.76 40.52
C GLU A 170 20.57 -58.39 39.87
N TYR A 171 21.63 -57.58 39.78
CA TYR A 171 21.53 -56.18 39.35
C TYR A 171 22.13 -55.89 37.97
N GLY A 172 22.92 -56.80 37.39
CA GLY A 172 23.69 -56.56 36.16
C GLY A 172 22.84 -56.11 34.98
N LYS A 173 21.74 -56.81 34.71
CA LYS A 173 20.82 -56.45 33.60
C LYS A 173 20.13 -55.11 33.81
N LYS A 174 19.69 -54.82 35.03
CA LYS A 174 19.09 -53.53 35.39
C LYS A 174 20.11 -52.40 35.28
N ALA A 175 21.35 -52.62 35.71
CA ALA A 175 22.43 -51.66 35.59
C ALA A 175 22.79 -51.39 34.13
N ALA A 176 22.89 -52.45 33.31
CA ALA A 176 23.12 -52.33 31.87
C ALA A 176 22.03 -51.50 31.18
N TYR A 177 20.76 -51.63 31.56
CA TYR A 177 19.68 -50.78 31.05
C TYR A 177 19.94 -49.28 31.29
N TYR A 178 20.25 -48.89 32.53
CA TYR A 178 20.49 -47.47 32.86
C TYR A 178 21.80 -46.95 32.28
N LEU A 179 22.86 -47.77 32.26
CA LEU A 179 24.12 -47.43 31.59
C LEU A 179 23.94 -47.23 30.09
N GLY A 180 23.13 -48.08 29.44
CA GLY A 180 22.76 -47.93 28.04
C GLY A 180 21.99 -46.64 27.77
N TYR A 181 21.06 -46.27 28.66
CA TYR A 181 20.34 -44.99 28.56
C TYR A 181 21.28 -43.79 28.75
N ILE A 182 22.19 -43.83 29.73
CA ILE A 182 23.19 -42.78 29.95
C ILE A 182 24.06 -42.61 28.70
N ALA A 183 24.53 -43.71 28.11
CA ALA A 183 25.30 -43.68 26.87
C ALA A 183 24.49 -43.15 25.68
N TYR A 184 23.22 -43.54 25.57
CA TYR A 184 22.30 -43.07 24.53
C TYR A 184 22.07 -41.55 24.62
N ASP A 185 21.86 -41.04 25.83
CA ASP A 185 21.65 -39.61 26.07
C ASP A 185 22.93 -38.79 25.87
N ALA A 186 24.10 -39.42 25.99
CA ALA A 186 25.40 -38.85 25.65
C ALA A 186 25.78 -39.01 24.16
N ASP A 187 24.85 -39.45 23.31
CA ASP A 187 25.03 -39.75 21.89
C ASP A 187 26.11 -40.81 21.57
N ASP A 188 26.56 -41.59 22.56
CA ASP A 188 27.47 -42.73 22.39
C ASP A 188 26.66 -44.00 22.05
N TYR A 189 26.12 -44.01 20.84
CA TYR A 189 25.22 -45.07 20.37
C TYR A 189 25.87 -46.45 20.30
N GLN A 190 27.19 -46.51 20.12
CA GLN A 190 27.93 -47.78 20.13
C GLN A 190 27.87 -48.40 21.53
N LYS A 191 28.27 -47.66 22.57
CA LYS A 191 28.20 -48.16 23.95
C LYS A 191 26.77 -48.37 24.42
N ALA A 192 25.83 -47.52 24.01
CA ALA A 192 24.43 -47.69 24.32
C ALA A 192 23.91 -49.03 23.79
N ASN A 193 24.23 -49.36 22.54
CA ASN A 193 23.88 -50.64 21.93
C ASN A 193 24.53 -51.83 22.67
N ASP A 194 25.82 -51.75 23.02
CA ASP A 194 26.52 -52.81 23.75
C ASP A 194 25.86 -53.10 25.12
N PHE A 195 25.46 -52.06 25.85
CA PHE A 195 24.76 -52.21 27.12
C PHE A 195 23.33 -52.71 26.95
N PHE A 196 22.60 -52.22 25.96
CA PHE A 196 21.23 -52.67 25.69
C PHE A 196 21.19 -54.15 25.27
N GLN A 197 22.17 -54.65 24.51
CA GLN A 197 22.28 -56.08 24.20
C GLN A 197 22.44 -56.97 25.44
N GLN A 198 23.10 -56.47 26.49
CA GLN A 198 23.31 -57.21 27.75
C GLN A 198 22.02 -57.38 28.58
N VAL A 199 20.98 -56.57 28.32
CA VAL A 199 19.69 -56.66 29.03
C VAL A 199 18.93 -57.94 28.65
N GLY A 200 19.03 -58.40 27.40
CA GLY A 200 18.37 -59.62 26.90
C GLY A 200 16.83 -59.58 26.94
N GLU A 201 16.16 -60.73 26.99
CA GLU A 201 14.69 -60.86 26.98
C GLU A 201 14.01 -60.61 28.35
N GLU A 202 14.52 -59.71 29.18
CA GLU A 202 13.90 -59.43 30.48
C GLU A 202 12.59 -58.63 30.31
N LYS A 203 11.44 -59.32 30.42
CA LYS A 203 10.08 -58.83 30.09
C LYS A 203 9.70 -57.42 30.58
N GLU A 204 10.19 -57.01 31.76
CA GLU A 204 9.90 -55.70 32.35
C GLU A 204 10.74 -54.57 31.75
N LEU A 205 12.04 -54.81 31.51
CA LEU A 205 12.98 -53.81 30.99
C LEU A 205 12.89 -53.67 29.46
N ASN A 206 12.50 -54.74 28.77
CA ASN A 206 12.45 -54.80 27.32
C ASN A 206 11.38 -53.88 26.69
N LYS A 207 10.34 -53.49 27.45
CA LYS A 207 9.25 -52.62 26.96
C LYS A 207 9.72 -51.23 26.53
N ASN A 208 10.79 -50.72 27.14
CA ASN A 208 11.33 -49.37 26.89
C ASN A 208 12.64 -49.38 26.09
N LEU A 209 13.38 -50.50 26.09
CA LEU A 209 14.69 -50.65 25.45
C LEU A 209 14.64 -50.53 23.92
N SER A 210 13.63 -51.14 23.28
CA SER A 210 13.58 -51.29 21.82
C SER A 210 13.24 -50.00 21.06
N TYR A 211 12.62 -49.01 21.72
CA TYR A 211 12.51 -47.66 21.14
C TYR A 211 13.88 -47.06 20.88
N TYR A 212 14.79 -47.15 21.86
CA TYR A 212 16.15 -46.62 21.72
C TYR A 212 16.92 -47.35 20.62
N GLN A 213 16.70 -48.66 20.41
CA GLN A 213 17.33 -49.39 19.31
C GLN A 213 16.91 -48.89 17.94
N ALA A 214 15.61 -48.64 17.72
CA ALA A 214 15.13 -48.06 16.46
C ALA A 214 15.65 -46.63 16.25
N ASP A 215 15.62 -45.80 17.30
CA ASP A 215 16.09 -44.41 17.24
C ASP A 215 17.60 -44.30 16.98
N MET A 216 18.41 -45.12 17.65
CA MET A 216 19.86 -45.16 17.43
C MET A 216 20.20 -45.57 16.00
N ASN A 217 19.58 -46.62 15.47
CA ASN A 217 19.80 -47.04 14.08
C ASN A 217 19.40 -45.91 13.12
N PHE A 218 18.31 -45.21 13.39
CA PHE A 218 17.87 -44.07 12.60
C PHE A 218 18.90 -42.93 12.61
N LYS A 219 19.36 -42.51 13.79
CA LYS A 219 20.37 -41.45 13.94
C LYS A 219 21.72 -41.80 13.33
N GLN A 220 22.06 -43.09 13.27
CA GLN A 220 23.25 -43.60 12.58
C GLN A 220 23.08 -43.68 11.05
N GLY A 221 21.90 -43.35 10.51
CA GLY A 221 21.59 -43.45 9.07
C GLY A 221 21.28 -44.87 8.58
N ASN A 222 21.16 -45.84 9.49
CA ASN A 222 20.83 -47.24 9.19
C ASN A 222 19.31 -47.42 9.02
N PHE A 223 18.71 -46.74 8.04
CA PHE A 223 17.25 -46.63 7.88
C PHE A 223 16.53 -47.98 7.72
N GLN A 224 17.11 -48.96 7.00
CA GLN A 224 16.50 -50.28 6.88
C GLN A 224 16.41 -51.02 8.22
N LYS A 225 17.46 -50.95 9.06
CA LYS A 225 17.45 -51.55 10.40
C LYS A 225 16.48 -50.82 11.32
N ALA A 226 16.46 -49.49 11.26
CA ALA A 226 15.53 -48.66 12.02
C ALA A 226 14.06 -49.00 11.68
N LEU A 227 13.75 -49.25 10.41
CA LEU A 227 12.42 -49.73 9.97
C LEU A 227 12.07 -51.09 10.55
N GLN A 228 12.99 -52.05 10.44
CA GLN A 228 12.77 -53.41 10.94
C GLN A 228 12.46 -53.40 12.45
N GLU A 229 13.29 -52.73 13.24
CA GLU A 229 13.12 -52.59 14.69
C GLU A 229 11.88 -51.76 15.03
N GLY A 230 11.65 -50.66 14.32
CA GLY A 230 10.51 -49.79 14.53
C GLY A 230 9.17 -50.49 14.30
N LEU A 231 9.01 -51.21 13.19
CA LEU A 231 7.78 -51.96 12.86
C LEU A 231 7.49 -53.04 13.89
N LEU A 232 8.52 -53.83 14.25
CA LEU A 232 8.42 -54.86 15.28
C LEU A 232 7.96 -54.26 16.62
N GLN A 233 8.46 -53.07 16.97
CA GLN A 233 8.15 -52.44 18.24
C GLN A 233 6.77 -51.77 18.26
N LEU A 234 6.31 -51.25 17.11
CA LEU A 234 5.00 -50.63 17.00
C LEU A 234 3.87 -51.63 17.30
N GLU A 235 4.06 -52.92 17.05
CA GLU A 235 3.10 -53.98 17.42
C GLU A 235 3.11 -54.31 18.92
N LYS A 236 4.25 -54.12 19.60
CA LYS A 236 4.46 -54.54 21.00
C LYS A 236 4.07 -53.47 22.04
N THR A 237 4.18 -52.19 21.70
CA THR A 237 4.00 -51.10 22.67
C THR A 237 2.59 -50.49 22.65
N ASN A 238 1.99 -50.37 23.85
CA ASN A 238 0.70 -49.70 24.06
C ASN A 238 0.85 -48.27 24.60
N ASN A 239 2.08 -47.79 24.84
CA ASN A 239 2.30 -46.44 25.34
C ASN A 239 2.12 -45.41 24.21
N PRO A 240 1.15 -44.47 24.31
CA PRO A 240 0.87 -43.51 23.24
C PRO A 240 2.05 -42.64 22.81
N GLN A 241 2.91 -42.23 23.77
CA GLN A 241 4.07 -41.40 23.47
C GLN A 241 5.10 -42.19 22.64
N TYR A 242 5.43 -43.41 23.07
CA TYR A 242 6.38 -44.25 22.31
C TYR A 242 5.82 -44.65 20.95
N ARG A 243 4.52 -44.95 20.85
CA ARG A 243 3.89 -45.19 19.54
C ARG A 243 4.07 -43.98 18.62
N SER A 244 3.87 -42.77 19.11
CA SER A 244 4.08 -41.55 18.33
C SER A 244 5.54 -41.44 17.84
N GLU A 245 6.52 -41.55 18.74
CA GLU A 245 7.95 -41.44 18.37
C GLU A 245 8.41 -42.59 17.42
N ILE A 246 7.91 -43.81 17.59
CA ILE A 246 8.20 -44.92 16.68
C ILE A 246 7.62 -44.66 15.29
N ASN A 247 6.39 -44.14 15.21
CA ASN A 247 5.79 -43.74 13.93
C ASN A 247 6.65 -42.67 13.23
N LYS A 248 7.22 -41.71 13.98
CA LYS A 248 8.17 -40.74 13.44
C LYS A 248 9.39 -41.44 12.83
N ILE A 249 10.06 -42.32 13.60
CA ILE A 249 11.25 -43.05 13.13
C ILE A 249 10.96 -43.87 11.87
N ILE A 250 9.85 -44.62 11.86
CA ILE A 250 9.45 -45.43 10.69
C ILE A 250 9.16 -44.54 9.49
N GLY A 251 8.36 -43.49 9.68
CA GLY A 251 7.98 -42.56 8.62
C GLY A 251 9.18 -41.86 8.01
N GLU A 252 10.08 -41.32 8.83
CA GLU A 252 11.31 -40.66 8.38
C GLU A 252 12.30 -41.65 7.76
N SER A 253 12.37 -42.89 8.24
CA SER A 253 13.21 -43.92 7.60
C SER A 253 12.71 -44.26 6.20
N TYR A 254 11.40 -44.52 6.03
CA TYR A 254 10.82 -44.72 4.69
C TYR A 254 11.02 -43.50 3.79
N PHE A 255 10.91 -42.28 4.35
CA PHE A 255 11.18 -41.05 3.62
C PHE A 255 12.61 -40.99 3.07
N ASN A 256 13.61 -41.26 3.91
CA ASN A 256 15.02 -41.25 3.52
C ASN A 256 15.34 -42.34 2.48
N LEU A 257 14.61 -43.45 2.51
CA LEU A 257 14.65 -44.50 1.48
C LEU A 257 13.84 -44.16 0.21
N LYS A 258 13.23 -42.96 0.15
CA LYS A 258 12.40 -42.46 -0.96
C LYS A 258 11.11 -43.27 -1.18
N GLU A 259 10.69 -44.05 -0.21
CA GLU A 259 9.44 -44.82 -0.23
C GLU A 259 8.27 -43.99 0.33
N TYR A 260 7.97 -42.86 -0.32
CA TYR A 260 7.04 -41.85 0.21
C TYR A 260 5.62 -42.38 0.49
N THR A 261 5.09 -43.25 -0.36
CA THR A 261 3.75 -43.85 -0.17
C THR A 261 3.68 -44.62 1.15
N LYS A 262 4.75 -45.35 1.52
CA LYS A 262 4.82 -46.07 2.79
C LYS A 262 5.10 -45.15 3.96
N ALA A 263 5.83 -44.04 3.76
CA ALA A 263 6.14 -43.07 4.81
C ALA A 263 4.89 -42.35 5.34
N ILE A 264 3.99 -41.93 4.45
CA ILE A 264 2.81 -41.09 4.77
C ILE A 264 2.01 -41.57 5.99
N PRO A 265 1.50 -42.83 6.06
CA PRO A 265 0.66 -43.26 7.17
C PRO A 265 1.37 -43.16 8.53
N TYR A 266 2.68 -43.41 8.59
CA TYR A 266 3.45 -43.28 9.82
C TYR A 266 3.74 -41.81 10.17
N LEU A 267 4.05 -40.98 9.16
CA LEU A 267 4.23 -39.55 9.36
C LEU A 267 2.94 -38.84 9.82
N GLU A 268 1.76 -39.28 9.37
CA GLU A 268 0.46 -38.79 9.86
C GLU A 268 0.12 -39.28 11.29
N ALA A 269 0.59 -40.47 11.64
CA ALA A 269 0.38 -41.05 12.95
C ALA A 269 1.20 -40.35 14.04
N TYR A 270 2.30 -39.67 13.69
CA TYR A 270 3.09 -38.86 14.62
C TYR A 270 2.27 -37.70 15.19
N LYS A 271 2.29 -37.53 16.52
CA LYS A 271 1.51 -36.52 17.25
C LYS A 271 2.32 -35.31 17.72
N GLY A 272 3.58 -35.20 17.32
CA GLY A 272 4.46 -34.15 17.82
C GLY A 272 4.95 -34.42 19.24
N LYS A 273 5.99 -33.69 19.66
CA LYS A 273 6.46 -33.71 21.05
C LYS A 273 5.63 -32.73 21.87
N ASN A 274 4.85 -33.23 22.84
CA ASN A 274 3.85 -32.44 23.59
C ASN A 274 2.84 -31.71 22.68
N GLY A 275 2.46 -32.32 21.55
CA GLY A 275 1.55 -31.72 20.57
C GLY A 275 2.17 -30.69 19.63
N ALA A 276 3.46 -30.36 19.81
CA ALA A 276 4.19 -29.45 18.94
C ALA A 276 4.95 -30.22 17.84
N TYR A 277 4.88 -29.71 16.61
CA TYR A 277 5.62 -30.22 15.46
C TYR A 277 6.76 -29.26 15.14
N THR A 278 7.92 -29.81 14.79
CA THR A 278 9.04 -29.04 14.26
C THR A 278 8.85 -28.77 12.77
N ASN A 279 9.59 -27.79 12.23
CA ASN A 279 9.57 -27.51 10.79
C ASN A 279 9.99 -28.73 9.96
N THR A 280 10.90 -29.56 10.48
CA THR A 280 11.35 -30.79 9.85
C THR A 280 10.25 -31.84 9.79
N ASP A 281 9.50 -32.03 10.88
CA ASP A 281 8.37 -32.98 10.92
C ASP A 281 7.31 -32.61 9.86
N LEU A 282 6.99 -31.31 9.77
CA LEU A 282 6.04 -30.78 8.79
C LEU A 282 6.56 -30.91 7.35
N TYR A 283 7.87 -30.68 7.15
CA TYR A 283 8.51 -30.79 5.85
C TYR A 283 8.46 -32.22 5.31
N TYR A 284 8.81 -33.23 6.12
CA TYR A 284 8.81 -34.62 5.65
C TYR A 284 7.43 -35.09 5.18
N LEU A 285 6.38 -34.79 5.95
CA LEU A 285 5.03 -35.15 5.55
C LEU A 285 4.58 -34.34 4.32
N GLY A 286 4.83 -33.03 4.29
CA GLY A 286 4.50 -32.17 3.15
C GLY A 286 5.20 -32.59 1.86
N PHE A 287 6.49 -32.92 1.94
CA PHE A 287 7.28 -33.37 0.80
C PHE A 287 6.86 -34.77 0.34
N ALA A 288 6.56 -35.69 1.25
CA ALA A 288 6.03 -37.00 0.88
C ALA A 288 4.72 -36.84 0.08
N TYR A 289 3.81 -35.97 0.53
CA TYR A 289 2.59 -35.64 -0.20
C TYR A 289 2.87 -35.01 -1.57
N TYR A 290 3.80 -34.07 -1.64
CA TYR A 290 4.23 -33.47 -2.91
C TYR A 290 4.72 -34.53 -3.92
N LYS A 291 5.55 -35.47 -3.48
CA LYS A 291 6.06 -36.56 -4.35
C LYS A 291 4.98 -37.53 -4.81
N GLN A 292 3.87 -37.64 -4.07
CA GLN A 292 2.69 -38.42 -4.47
C GLN A 292 1.69 -37.61 -5.32
N GLY A 293 1.94 -36.33 -5.59
CA GLY A 293 1.02 -35.45 -6.32
C GLY A 293 -0.17 -34.95 -5.51
N GLU A 294 -0.19 -35.18 -4.20
CA GLU A 294 -1.25 -34.74 -3.28
C GLU A 294 -1.05 -33.27 -2.86
N TYR A 295 -1.05 -32.36 -3.83
CA TYR A 295 -0.60 -30.97 -3.66
C TYR A 295 -1.37 -30.18 -2.59
N GLN A 296 -2.68 -30.39 -2.45
CA GLN A 296 -3.47 -29.68 -1.42
C GLN A 296 -3.09 -30.10 0.01
N LYS A 297 -2.81 -31.39 0.22
CA LYS A 297 -2.33 -31.88 1.53
C LYS A 297 -0.92 -31.38 1.81
N ALA A 298 -0.06 -31.36 0.79
CA ALA A 298 1.29 -30.80 0.89
C ALA A 298 1.27 -29.31 1.30
N ILE A 299 0.41 -28.49 0.66
CA ILE A 299 0.20 -27.08 1.03
C ILE A 299 -0.23 -26.96 2.49
N GLY A 300 -1.17 -27.80 2.94
CA GLY A 300 -1.62 -27.82 4.33
C GLY A 300 -0.50 -28.05 5.36
N GLN A 301 0.51 -28.86 5.01
CA GLN A 301 1.67 -29.07 5.90
C GLN A 301 2.69 -27.94 5.79
N PHE A 302 3.06 -27.53 4.56
CA PHE A 302 4.06 -26.49 4.37
C PHE A 302 3.60 -25.12 4.91
N ASN A 303 2.31 -24.78 4.84
CA ASN A 303 1.78 -23.53 5.42
C ASN A 303 1.90 -23.44 6.94
N ARG A 304 2.12 -24.58 7.62
CA ARG A 304 2.37 -24.62 9.07
C ARG A 304 3.82 -24.28 9.41
N ILE A 305 4.72 -24.25 8.42
CA ILE A 305 6.13 -23.84 8.58
C ILE A 305 6.17 -22.32 8.50
N ILE A 306 6.00 -21.66 9.63
CA ILE A 306 5.99 -20.19 9.74
C ILE A 306 7.33 -19.71 10.32
N ASN A 307 7.93 -18.67 9.73
CA ASN A 307 9.18 -18.04 10.17
C ASN A 307 10.41 -18.97 10.21
N GLY A 308 10.42 -20.07 9.45
CA GLY A 308 11.59 -20.94 9.36
C GLY A 308 12.74 -20.24 8.65
N LYS A 309 13.93 -20.18 9.27
CA LYS A 309 15.16 -19.60 8.69
C LYS A 309 16.29 -20.64 8.70
N ASN A 310 16.10 -21.71 7.95
CA ASN A 310 17.10 -22.77 7.79
C ASN A 310 16.94 -23.47 6.42
N GLU A 311 17.83 -24.41 6.13
CA GLU A 311 17.82 -25.20 4.90
C GLU A 311 16.47 -25.88 4.64
N VAL A 312 15.91 -26.54 5.65
CA VAL A 312 14.63 -27.26 5.56
C VAL A 312 13.49 -26.31 5.20
N ALA A 313 13.46 -25.11 5.81
CA ALA A 313 12.44 -24.11 5.52
C ALA A 313 12.59 -23.54 4.10
N GLN A 314 13.81 -23.27 3.64
CA GLN A 314 14.04 -22.84 2.25
C GLN A 314 13.50 -23.87 1.26
N ASN A 315 13.76 -25.15 1.51
CA ASN A 315 13.30 -26.26 0.70
C ASN A 315 11.76 -26.42 0.77
N ALA A 316 11.19 -26.30 1.97
CA ALA A 316 9.74 -26.30 2.17
C ALA A 316 9.04 -25.19 1.38
N TYR A 317 9.54 -23.95 1.44
CA TYR A 317 8.95 -22.82 0.71
C TYR A 317 9.08 -22.98 -0.81
N TYR A 318 10.20 -23.55 -1.28
CA TYR A 318 10.37 -23.87 -2.69
C TYR A 318 9.32 -24.88 -3.19
N HIS A 319 9.12 -25.99 -2.47
CA HIS A 319 8.10 -26.98 -2.84
C HIS A 319 6.67 -26.49 -2.60
N LEU A 320 6.43 -25.66 -1.59
CA LEU A 320 5.16 -24.97 -1.40
C LEU A 320 4.81 -24.13 -2.64
N ALA A 321 5.79 -23.39 -3.18
CA ALA A 321 5.60 -22.60 -4.40
C ALA A 321 5.23 -23.49 -5.60
N GLN A 322 5.90 -24.64 -5.76
CA GLN A 322 5.56 -25.61 -6.80
C GLN A 322 4.17 -26.22 -6.63
N CYS A 323 3.76 -26.57 -5.40
CA CYS A 323 2.39 -27.03 -5.11
C CYS A 323 1.36 -25.96 -5.47
N TYR A 324 1.64 -24.70 -5.16
CA TYR A 324 0.78 -23.58 -5.55
C TYR A 324 0.66 -23.45 -7.07
N LEU A 325 1.76 -23.58 -7.83
CA LEU A 325 1.69 -23.62 -9.29
C LEU A 325 0.82 -24.77 -9.81
N LYS A 326 0.96 -25.98 -9.24
CA LYS A 326 0.16 -27.16 -9.62
C LYS A 326 -1.32 -27.04 -9.24
N THR A 327 -1.69 -26.10 -8.39
CA THR A 327 -3.06 -25.81 -7.97
C THR A 327 -3.57 -24.46 -8.48
N ASP A 328 -2.89 -23.86 -9.46
CA ASP A 328 -3.21 -22.57 -10.09
C ASP A 328 -3.29 -21.37 -9.13
N GLN A 329 -2.52 -21.43 -8.04
CA GLN A 329 -2.41 -20.38 -7.02
C GLN A 329 -1.17 -19.52 -7.26
N LYS A 330 -1.09 -18.88 -8.44
CA LYS A 330 0.12 -18.16 -8.89
C LYS A 330 0.61 -17.08 -7.93
N GLN A 331 -0.29 -16.34 -7.27
CA GLN A 331 0.08 -15.30 -6.30
C GLN A 331 0.78 -15.89 -5.07
N GLN A 332 0.22 -16.96 -4.53
CA GLN A 332 0.78 -17.67 -3.40
C GLN A 332 2.12 -18.31 -3.77
N ALA A 333 2.25 -18.82 -5.01
CA ALA A 333 3.51 -19.32 -5.55
C ALA A 333 4.57 -18.21 -5.63
N LEU A 334 4.23 -17.02 -6.14
CA LEU A 334 5.12 -15.87 -6.22
C LEU A 334 5.68 -15.51 -4.84
N ASN A 335 4.81 -15.47 -3.82
CA ASN A 335 5.19 -15.20 -2.43
C ASN A 335 6.13 -16.27 -1.87
N ALA A 336 5.85 -17.56 -2.12
CA ALA A 336 6.66 -18.67 -1.64
C ALA A 336 8.02 -18.76 -2.35
N PHE A 337 8.10 -18.52 -3.67
CA PHE A 337 9.38 -18.40 -4.38
C PHE A 337 10.19 -17.20 -3.90
N ARG A 338 9.53 -16.07 -3.63
CA ARG A 338 10.19 -14.90 -3.02
C ARG A 338 10.85 -15.24 -1.70
N ASN A 339 10.11 -15.91 -0.81
CA ASN A 339 10.62 -16.34 0.49
C ASN A 339 11.80 -17.32 0.34
N ALA A 340 11.70 -18.29 -0.58
CA ALA A 340 12.77 -19.26 -0.84
C ALA A 340 14.04 -18.63 -1.45
N TYR A 341 13.95 -17.66 -2.37
CA TYR A 341 15.15 -17.04 -2.96
C TYR A 341 15.85 -16.08 -2.00
N GLN A 342 15.12 -15.43 -1.09
CA GLN A 342 15.72 -14.51 -0.12
C GLN A 342 16.59 -15.24 0.91
N MET A 343 16.50 -16.57 0.97
CA MET A 343 17.32 -17.43 1.82
C MET A 343 18.63 -17.85 1.15
N ASN A 344 19.70 -17.98 1.95
CA ASN A 344 21.06 -18.24 1.47
C ASN A 344 21.60 -19.64 1.84
N PHE A 345 20.74 -20.61 2.18
CA PHE A 345 21.20 -21.93 2.64
C PHE A 345 21.57 -22.86 1.48
N VAL A 346 20.74 -22.93 0.43
CA VAL A 346 20.94 -23.79 -0.75
C VAL A 346 21.01 -22.94 -2.02
N PRO A 347 22.21 -22.75 -2.61
CA PRO A 347 22.40 -21.89 -3.79
C PRO A 347 21.56 -22.29 -5.01
N ALA A 348 21.42 -23.60 -5.27
CA ALA A 348 20.63 -24.09 -6.41
C ALA A 348 19.13 -23.75 -6.26
N ILE A 349 18.57 -23.93 -5.06
CA ILE A 349 17.18 -23.54 -4.76
C ILE A 349 17.03 -22.03 -4.87
N LYS A 350 17.99 -21.26 -4.36
CA LYS A 350 17.98 -19.79 -4.47
C LYS A 350 17.92 -19.33 -5.93
N GLN A 351 18.77 -19.88 -6.80
CA GLN A 351 18.81 -19.51 -8.21
C GLN A 351 17.51 -19.87 -8.92
N ASP A 352 17.00 -21.09 -8.75
CA ASP A 352 15.76 -21.53 -9.41
C ASP A 352 14.53 -20.79 -8.87
N ALA A 353 14.47 -20.55 -7.55
CA ALA A 353 13.41 -19.74 -6.94
C ALA A 353 13.44 -18.30 -7.44
N HIS A 354 14.63 -17.70 -7.63
CA HIS A 354 14.75 -16.35 -8.18
C HIS A 354 14.26 -16.29 -9.63
N LEU A 355 14.57 -17.30 -10.45
CA LEU A 355 14.09 -17.39 -11.84
C LEU A 355 12.56 -17.49 -11.89
N ASN A 356 11.97 -18.38 -11.10
CA ASN A 356 10.51 -18.56 -11.04
C ASN A 356 9.81 -17.32 -10.45
N TYR A 357 10.45 -16.63 -9.49
CA TYR A 357 9.97 -15.35 -9.00
C TYR A 357 9.93 -14.29 -10.10
N ALA A 358 10.98 -14.18 -10.92
CA ALA A 358 11.02 -13.26 -12.06
C ALA A 358 9.94 -13.59 -13.11
N ARG A 359 9.80 -14.86 -13.50
CA ARG A 359 8.77 -15.32 -14.45
C ARG A 359 7.35 -15.05 -13.95
N LEU A 360 7.07 -15.34 -12.68
CA LEU A 360 5.75 -15.05 -12.09
C LEU A 360 5.49 -13.56 -11.96
N SER A 361 6.52 -12.77 -11.64
CA SER A 361 6.42 -11.31 -11.60
C SER A 361 6.00 -10.74 -12.95
N TYR A 362 6.43 -11.35 -14.05
CA TYR A 362 5.97 -11.02 -15.39
C TYR A 362 4.53 -11.47 -15.66
N ASP A 363 4.22 -12.74 -15.37
CA ASP A 363 2.93 -13.35 -15.67
C ASP A 363 1.77 -12.65 -14.94
N ILE A 364 1.87 -12.51 -13.61
CA ILE A 364 0.77 -12.02 -12.76
C ILE A 364 1.01 -10.62 -12.16
N GLY A 365 2.16 -10.00 -12.43
CA GLY A 365 2.57 -8.75 -11.79
C GLY A 365 3.25 -8.96 -10.43
N ASN A 366 3.86 -7.89 -9.90
CA ASN A 366 4.56 -7.93 -8.63
C ASN A 366 4.32 -6.66 -7.81
N ALA A 367 3.70 -6.86 -6.64
CA ALA A 367 3.31 -5.75 -5.76
C ALA A 367 4.43 -5.30 -4.81
N TYR A 368 5.51 -6.08 -4.69
CA TYR A 368 6.65 -5.76 -3.83
C TYR A 368 7.67 -4.87 -4.54
N GLU A 369 7.94 -5.17 -5.80
CA GLU A 369 8.94 -4.50 -6.63
C GLU A 369 8.44 -4.48 -8.07
N SER A 370 8.83 -3.46 -8.85
CA SER A 370 8.44 -3.42 -10.25
C SER A 370 8.99 -4.63 -10.99
N THR A 371 8.16 -5.26 -11.82
CA THR A 371 8.54 -6.45 -12.60
C THR A 371 9.86 -6.28 -13.37
N PRO A 372 10.12 -5.14 -14.07
CA PRO A 372 11.40 -4.93 -14.73
C PRO A 372 12.60 -5.03 -13.78
N LYS A 373 12.48 -4.46 -12.57
CA LYS A 373 13.56 -4.49 -11.57
C LYS A 373 13.83 -5.92 -11.08
N VAL A 374 12.79 -6.73 -10.92
CA VAL A 374 12.95 -8.14 -10.51
C VAL A 374 13.66 -8.94 -11.59
N ILE A 375 13.27 -8.78 -12.85
CA ILE A 375 13.91 -9.47 -13.98
C ILE A 375 15.36 -9.01 -14.12
N GLN A 376 15.62 -7.70 -14.05
CA GLN A 376 16.97 -7.14 -14.11
C GLN A 376 17.85 -7.67 -12.97
N SER A 377 17.34 -7.71 -11.74
CA SER A 377 18.06 -8.27 -10.57
C SER A 377 18.50 -9.72 -10.79
N TYR A 378 17.64 -10.55 -11.39
CA TYR A 378 18.02 -11.92 -11.77
C TYR A 378 19.14 -11.91 -12.81
N MET A 379 18.98 -11.14 -13.88
CA MET A 379 19.95 -11.07 -14.98
C MET A 379 21.31 -10.56 -14.51
N ASP A 380 21.35 -9.56 -13.63
CA ASP A 380 22.59 -9.03 -13.07
C ASP A 380 23.29 -10.06 -12.16
N THR A 381 22.51 -10.83 -11.41
CA THR A 381 23.03 -11.88 -10.52
C THR A 381 23.49 -13.13 -11.30
N TYR A 382 22.80 -13.46 -12.40
CA TYR A 382 23.00 -14.68 -13.19
C TYR A 382 23.10 -14.38 -14.70
N PRO A 383 24.13 -13.66 -15.18
CA PRO A 383 24.19 -13.09 -16.53
C PRO A 383 24.17 -14.11 -17.69
N ASN A 384 24.54 -15.36 -17.42
CA ASN A 384 24.62 -16.44 -18.41
C ASN A 384 23.43 -17.42 -18.36
N SER A 385 22.40 -17.13 -17.55
CA SER A 385 21.24 -18.02 -17.34
C SER A 385 19.98 -17.39 -17.92
N HIS A 386 19.34 -18.07 -18.89
CA HIS A 386 18.04 -17.67 -19.46
C HIS A 386 18.00 -16.24 -20.03
N THR A 387 19.15 -15.73 -20.48
CA THR A 387 19.35 -14.32 -20.82
C THR A 387 18.42 -13.81 -21.91
N GLU A 388 18.24 -14.55 -23.02
CA GLU A 388 17.40 -14.11 -24.14
C GLU A 388 15.90 -14.13 -23.80
N GLU A 389 15.44 -15.14 -23.08
CA GLU A 389 14.06 -15.20 -22.56
C GLU A 389 13.77 -13.97 -21.69
N LEU A 390 14.63 -13.71 -20.69
CA LEU A 390 14.42 -12.65 -19.71
C LEU A 390 14.56 -11.24 -20.31
N LYS A 391 15.42 -11.04 -21.33
CA LYS A 391 15.45 -9.78 -22.09
C LYS A 391 14.10 -9.49 -22.75
N GLY A 392 13.47 -10.50 -23.36
CA GLY A 392 12.13 -10.36 -23.94
C GLY A 392 11.10 -9.97 -22.89
N LEU A 393 11.06 -10.71 -21.77
CA LEU A 393 10.15 -10.41 -20.65
C LEU A 393 10.40 -9.02 -20.06
N LEU A 394 11.66 -8.57 -20.00
CA LEU A 394 12.04 -7.28 -19.47
C LEU A 394 11.50 -6.13 -20.34
N VAL A 395 11.67 -6.22 -21.67
CA VAL A 395 11.11 -5.25 -22.61
C VAL A 395 9.58 -5.21 -22.48
N ASP A 396 8.92 -6.36 -22.49
CA ASP A 396 7.46 -6.43 -22.36
C ASP A 396 6.97 -5.85 -21.02
N SER A 397 7.72 -6.07 -19.95
CA SER A 397 7.43 -5.52 -18.62
C SER A 397 7.54 -4.01 -18.59
N TYR A 398 8.57 -3.44 -19.22
CA TYR A 398 8.73 -1.99 -19.35
C TYR A 398 7.60 -1.38 -20.17
N ILE A 399 7.21 -2.00 -21.29
CA ILE A 399 6.06 -1.55 -22.10
C ILE A 399 4.77 -1.56 -21.27
N THR A 400 4.51 -2.65 -20.54
CA THR A 400 3.28 -2.81 -19.75
C THR A 400 3.21 -1.82 -18.59
N SER A 401 4.35 -1.48 -17.98
CA SER A 401 4.43 -0.55 -16.84
C SER A 401 4.63 0.91 -17.23
N GLY A 402 4.65 1.24 -18.54
CA GLY A 402 4.86 2.60 -19.05
C GLY A 402 6.31 3.07 -19.04
N GLY A 403 7.28 2.20 -18.74
CA GLY A 403 8.72 2.48 -18.86
C GLY A 403 9.22 2.46 -20.31
N TYR A 404 8.57 3.21 -21.21
CA TYR A 404 8.87 3.12 -22.65
C TYR A 404 10.28 3.59 -22.99
N ARG A 405 10.86 4.52 -22.22
CA ARG A 405 12.23 5.00 -22.42
C ARG A 405 13.24 3.88 -22.18
N GLU A 406 13.09 3.15 -21.07
CA GLU A 406 13.94 2.02 -20.71
C GLU A 406 13.77 0.86 -21.68
N ALA A 407 12.54 0.56 -22.09
CA ALA A 407 12.27 -0.42 -23.15
C ALA A 407 12.98 -0.03 -24.46
N LEU A 408 12.92 1.24 -24.86
CA LEU A 408 13.52 1.71 -26.10
C LEU A 408 15.06 1.63 -26.05
N ASP A 409 15.68 2.05 -24.95
CA ASP A 409 17.13 1.96 -24.74
C ASP A 409 17.63 0.50 -24.83
N LEU A 410 16.90 -0.45 -24.24
CA LEU A 410 17.19 -1.88 -24.37
C LEU A 410 17.06 -2.38 -25.81
N LEU A 411 16.04 -1.95 -26.54
CA LEU A 411 15.78 -2.34 -27.93
C LEU A 411 16.78 -1.72 -28.92
N GLU A 412 17.31 -0.54 -28.62
CA GLU A 412 18.33 0.14 -29.43
C GLU A 412 19.72 -0.47 -29.26
N LYS A 413 20.05 -0.93 -28.05
CA LYS A 413 21.30 -1.64 -27.77
C LYS A 413 21.31 -3.07 -28.29
N SER A 414 20.14 -3.64 -28.62
CA SER A 414 20.02 -5.00 -29.13
C SER A 414 20.03 -5.05 -30.67
N ALA A 415 21.04 -5.72 -31.23
CA ALA A 415 21.16 -5.95 -32.67
C ALA A 415 20.07 -6.90 -33.22
N THR A 416 19.48 -7.75 -32.38
CA THR A 416 18.47 -8.76 -32.74
C THR A 416 17.04 -8.33 -32.40
N ALA A 417 16.83 -7.13 -31.88
CA ALA A 417 15.51 -6.64 -31.51
C ALA A 417 14.56 -6.56 -32.71
N ASP A 418 13.33 -7.04 -32.53
CA ASP A 418 12.28 -6.98 -33.55
C ASP A 418 11.98 -5.51 -33.93
N PRO A 419 12.16 -5.12 -35.21
CA PRO A 419 11.84 -3.77 -35.68
C PRO A 419 10.40 -3.33 -35.39
N LYS A 420 9.43 -4.26 -35.34
CA LYS A 420 8.02 -3.96 -35.02
C LYS A 420 7.87 -3.52 -33.57
N ILE A 421 8.51 -4.24 -32.64
CA ILE A 421 8.48 -3.90 -31.22
C ILE A 421 9.15 -2.54 -31.03
N ARG A 422 10.33 -2.31 -31.64
CA ARG A 422 11.03 -1.02 -31.57
C ARG A 422 10.17 0.13 -32.07
N GLN A 423 9.51 -0.02 -33.21
CA GLN A 423 8.61 1.00 -33.76
C GLN A 423 7.43 1.30 -32.82
N LYS A 424 6.78 0.25 -32.30
CA LYS A 424 5.68 0.37 -31.34
C LYS A 424 6.11 1.10 -30.06
N VAL A 425 7.27 0.74 -29.49
CA VAL A 425 7.77 1.38 -28.26
C VAL A 425 8.12 2.85 -28.48
N ALA A 426 8.77 3.20 -29.60
CA ALA A 426 9.04 4.59 -29.95
C ALA A 426 7.75 5.40 -30.07
N PHE A 427 6.72 4.84 -30.72
CA PHE A 427 5.40 5.48 -30.81
C PHE A 427 4.75 5.66 -29.43
N LEU A 428 4.74 4.63 -28.58
CA LEU A 428 4.16 4.72 -27.24
C LEU A 428 4.90 5.72 -26.34
N TYR A 429 6.23 5.78 -26.43
CA TYR A 429 7.01 6.78 -25.71
C TYR A 429 6.68 8.20 -26.18
N ALA A 430 6.56 8.41 -27.50
CA ALA A 430 6.15 9.68 -28.08
C ALA A 430 4.74 10.08 -27.61
N MET A 431 3.80 9.14 -27.57
CA MET A 431 2.44 9.35 -27.04
C MET A 431 2.44 9.76 -25.56
N GLN A 432 3.28 9.14 -24.73
CA GLN A 432 3.43 9.54 -23.33
C GLN A 432 3.94 10.98 -23.22
N LEU A 433 5.01 11.31 -23.94
CA LEU A 433 5.56 12.67 -23.95
C LEU A 433 4.54 13.71 -24.46
N TYR A 434 3.73 13.33 -25.46
CA TYR A 434 2.63 14.16 -25.94
C TYR A 434 1.57 14.39 -24.85
N GLY A 435 1.16 13.35 -24.14
CA GLY A 435 0.22 13.44 -23.01
C GLY A 435 0.73 14.33 -21.88
N ASP A 436 2.05 14.31 -21.62
CA ASP A 436 2.76 15.17 -20.68
C ASP A 436 2.91 16.63 -21.18
N ALA A 437 2.36 16.98 -22.34
CA ALA A 437 2.55 18.25 -23.05
C ALA A 437 4.03 18.59 -23.38
N LYS A 438 4.92 17.59 -23.38
CA LYS A 438 6.33 17.73 -23.77
C LYS A 438 6.49 17.56 -25.28
N PHE A 439 5.77 18.37 -26.05
CA PHE A 439 5.67 18.24 -27.51
C PHE A 439 7.03 18.26 -28.23
N LYS A 440 7.97 19.09 -27.75
CA LYS A 440 9.33 19.19 -28.32
C LYS A 440 10.13 17.89 -28.15
N GLU A 441 9.93 17.17 -27.05
CA GLU A 441 10.58 15.89 -26.79
C GLU A 441 9.85 14.74 -27.49
N ALA A 442 8.52 14.82 -27.65
CA ALA A 442 7.71 13.79 -28.31
C ALA A 442 8.01 13.66 -29.82
N LEU A 443 8.17 14.80 -30.52
CA LEU A 443 8.33 14.85 -31.96
C LEU A 443 9.43 13.93 -32.55
N PRO A 444 10.68 13.89 -32.04
CA PRO A 444 11.71 13.00 -32.59
C PRO A 444 11.35 11.51 -32.52
N TYR A 445 10.58 11.08 -31.51
CA TYR A 445 10.16 9.69 -31.37
C TYR A 445 8.98 9.35 -32.28
N PHE A 446 8.05 10.29 -32.53
CA PHE A 446 7.07 10.13 -33.60
C PHE A 446 7.74 10.06 -34.98
N GLU A 447 8.75 10.89 -35.23
CA GLU A 447 9.56 10.83 -36.46
C GLU A 447 10.30 9.49 -36.61
N GLN A 448 10.86 8.96 -35.52
CA GLN A 448 11.49 7.64 -35.51
C GLN A 448 10.48 6.53 -35.87
N ALA A 449 9.31 6.53 -35.22
CA ALA A 449 8.26 5.56 -35.50
C ALA A 449 7.67 5.70 -36.91
N LYS A 450 7.56 6.93 -37.44
CA LYS A 450 7.11 7.26 -38.80
C LYS A 450 8.08 6.78 -39.88
N LYS A 451 9.39 6.81 -39.63
CA LYS A 451 10.42 6.36 -40.58
C LYS A 451 10.51 4.84 -40.71
N SER A 452 10.07 4.10 -39.70
CA SER A 452 10.06 2.63 -39.74
C SER A 452 8.94 2.11 -40.64
N GLN A 453 9.24 1.09 -41.45
CA GLN A 453 8.27 0.37 -42.30
C GLN A 453 7.86 -0.99 -41.72
N ALA A 454 8.20 -1.27 -40.46
CA ALA A 454 7.99 -2.59 -39.85
C ALA A 454 6.50 -2.92 -39.62
N ASP A 455 5.71 -1.91 -39.24
CA ASP A 455 4.27 -1.98 -39.04
C ASP A 455 3.59 -0.75 -39.65
N ALA A 456 2.73 -1.00 -40.65
CA ALA A 456 2.06 0.05 -41.42
C ALA A 456 1.03 0.84 -40.59
N GLU A 457 0.40 0.22 -39.59
CA GLU A 457 -0.57 0.90 -38.73
C GLU A 457 0.14 1.91 -37.82
N PHE A 458 1.23 1.49 -37.16
CA PHE A 458 2.04 2.39 -36.34
C PHE A 458 2.72 3.48 -37.16
N GLN A 459 3.13 3.18 -38.40
CA GLN A 459 3.66 4.19 -39.31
C GLN A 459 2.63 5.28 -39.60
N ALA A 460 1.40 4.89 -39.95
CA ALA A 460 0.30 5.82 -40.21
C ALA A 460 -0.03 6.64 -38.97
N ARG A 461 -0.24 5.98 -37.82
CA ARG A 461 -0.56 6.67 -36.55
C ARG A 461 0.55 7.63 -36.13
N ALA A 462 1.83 7.24 -36.24
CA ALA A 462 2.96 8.12 -35.98
C ALA A 462 2.99 9.33 -36.92
N THR A 463 2.58 9.17 -38.18
CA THR A 463 2.44 10.29 -39.12
C THR A 463 1.39 11.29 -38.67
N TYR A 464 0.20 10.83 -38.28
CA TYR A 464 -0.83 11.71 -37.73
C TYR A 464 -0.36 12.44 -36.46
N TRP A 465 0.17 11.69 -35.48
CA TRP A 465 0.57 12.26 -34.19
C TRP A 465 1.81 13.16 -34.30
N SER A 466 2.70 12.93 -35.27
CA SER A 466 3.75 13.87 -35.65
C SER A 466 3.16 15.21 -36.12
N GLY A 467 2.15 15.17 -36.99
CA GLY A 467 1.44 16.36 -37.44
C GLY A 467 0.69 17.10 -36.33
N GLU A 468 0.03 16.36 -35.44
CA GLU A 468 -0.63 16.93 -34.25
C GLU A 468 0.39 17.59 -33.30
N THR A 469 1.51 16.93 -33.05
CA THR A 469 2.61 17.47 -32.22
C THR A 469 3.19 18.75 -32.83
N ALA A 470 3.39 18.76 -34.16
CA ALA A 470 3.83 19.96 -34.87
C ALA A 470 2.81 21.10 -34.77
N TYR A 471 1.51 20.81 -34.84
CA TYR A 471 0.44 21.80 -34.66
C TYR A 471 0.49 22.44 -33.26
N GLN A 472 0.65 21.64 -32.21
CA GLN A 472 0.79 22.14 -30.81
C GLN A 472 2.05 23.01 -30.63
N LEU A 473 3.11 22.77 -31.41
CA LEU A 473 4.32 23.59 -31.45
C LEU A 473 4.20 24.83 -32.35
N HIS A 474 3.02 25.11 -32.91
CA HIS A 474 2.77 26.16 -33.90
C HIS A 474 3.59 26.03 -35.20
N LEU A 475 4.08 24.82 -35.48
CA LEU A 475 4.77 24.43 -36.72
C LEU A 475 3.73 24.02 -37.76
N TYR A 476 2.91 24.99 -38.19
CA TYR A 476 1.74 24.73 -39.04
C TYR A 476 2.08 24.15 -40.43
N PRO A 477 3.19 24.55 -41.11
CA PRO A 477 3.59 23.91 -42.37
C PRO A 477 3.94 22.42 -42.22
N GLU A 478 4.63 22.06 -41.14
CA GLU A 478 5.00 20.68 -40.81
C GLU A 478 3.75 19.86 -40.46
N ALA A 479 2.84 20.44 -39.66
CA ALA A 479 1.55 19.84 -39.36
C ALA A 479 0.73 19.58 -40.63
N GLN A 480 0.66 20.58 -41.53
CA GLN A 480 0.00 20.44 -42.83
C GLN A 480 0.58 19.27 -43.63
N LYS A 481 1.92 19.17 -43.70
CA LYS A 481 2.61 18.12 -44.44
C LYS A 481 2.24 16.73 -43.90
N ASP A 482 2.37 16.53 -42.61
CA ASP A 482 2.15 15.22 -41.97
C ASP A 482 0.67 14.82 -41.99
N PHE A 483 -0.28 15.72 -41.72
CA PHE A 483 -1.70 15.41 -41.86
C PHE A 483 -2.07 15.08 -43.31
N SER A 484 -1.51 15.78 -44.29
CA SER A 484 -1.74 15.49 -45.71
C SER A 484 -1.19 14.12 -46.08
N ALA A 485 0.02 13.77 -45.62
CA ALA A 485 0.62 12.46 -45.85
C ALA A 485 -0.21 11.32 -45.24
N PHE A 486 -0.73 11.51 -44.01
CA PHE A 486 -1.63 10.56 -43.38
C PHE A 486 -2.90 10.32 -44.22
N LEU A 487 -3.54 11.39 -44.69
CA LEU A 487 -4.77 11.32 -45.47
C LEU A 487 -4.56 10.67 -46.85
N GLN A 488 -3.40 10.91 -47.48
CA GLN A 488 -3.01 10.28 -48.74
C GLN A 488 -2.80 8.76 -48.61
N GLY A 489 -2.43 8.27 -47.41
CA GLY A 489 -2.27 6.85 -47.12
C GLY A 489 -3.58 6.04 -47.12
N GLY A 490 -4.75 6.69 -47.19
CA GLY A 490 -6.04 6.01 -47.32
C GLY A 490 -6.49 5.25 -46.06
N HIS A 491 -5.97 5.59 -44.89
CA HIS A 491 -6.24 4.92 -43.61
C HIS A 491 -7.60 5.30 -42.99
N THR A 492 -8.68 5.17 -43.75
CA THR A 492 -10.04 5.61 -43.36
C THR A 492 -10.63 4.88 -42.16
N SER A 493 -10.12 3.67 -41.84
CA SER A 493 -10.54 2.88 -40.69
C SER A 493 -9.91 3.31 -39.36
N LEU A 494 -8.84 4.13 -39.37
CA LEU A 494 -8.18 4.59 -38.16
C LEU A 494 -9.00 5.67 -37.45
N VAL A 495 -9.00 5.63 -36.11
CA VAL A 495 -9.70 6.64 -35.27
C VAL A 495 -9.13 8.04 -35.44
N GLU A 496 -7.90 8.15 -35.93
CA GLU A 496 -7.21 9.37 -36.28
C GLU A 496 -7.73 10.00 -37.58
N TYR A 497 -8.44 9.29 -38.46
CA TYR A 497 -8.78 9.80 -39.80
C TYR A 497 -9.66 11.07 -39.81
N PRO A 498 -10.83 11.10 -39.13
CA PRO A 498 -11.58 12.35 -38.99
C PRO A 498 -10.76 13.44 -38.29
N LYS A 499 -9.90 13.07 -37.33
CA LYS A 499 -9.07 14.03 -36.60
C LYS A 499 -8.01 14.67 -37.50
N ALA A 500 -7.46 13.92 -38.45
CA ALA A 500 -6.50 14.42 -39.43
C ALA A 500 -7.13 15.46 -40.38
N LEU A 501 -8.37 15.24 -40.83
CA LEU A 501 -9.12 16.23 -41.62
C LEU A 501 -9.30 17.54 -40.84
N TYR A 502 -9.72 17.42 -39.59
CA TYR A 502 -9.92 18.56 -38.69
C TYR A 502 -8.61 19.31 -38.38
N GLY A 503 -7.55 18.57 -38.01
CA GLY A 503 -6.22 19.12 -37.72
C GLY A 503 -5.61 19.82 -38.94
N LEU A 504 -5.75 19.24 -40.14
CA LEU A 504 -5.32 19.86 -41.39
C LEU A 504 -6.09 21.16 -41.68
N ALA A 505 -7.41 21.15 -41.52
CA ALA A 505 -8.23 22.35 -41.69
C ALA A 505 -7.77 23.50 -40.77
N TYR A 506 -7.48 23.18 -39.51
CA TYR A 506 -6.96 24.15 -38.54
C TYR A 506 -5.51 24.59 -38.83
N ALA A 507 -4.63 23.69 -39.26
CA ALA A 507 -3.27 24.06 -39.66
C ALA A 507 -3.28 25.03 -40.85
N LEU A 508 -4.20 24.84 -41.81
CA LEU A 508 -4.42 25.74 -42.94
C LEU A 508 -5.07 27.07 -42.50
N PHE A 509 -6.05 27.01 -41.60
CA PHE A 509 -6.74 28.18 -41.05
C PHE A 509 -5.75 29.13 -40.35
N ASN A 510 -4.86 28.60 -39.51
CA ASN A 510 -3.85 29.38 -38.81
C ASN A 510 -2.78 29.96 -39.75
N GLN A 511 -2.54 29.31 -40.89
CA GLN A 511 -1.72 29.85 -41.98
C GLN A 511 -2.47 30.88 -42.85
N LYS A 512 -3.73 31.21 -42.52
CA LYS A 512 -4.63 32.10 -43.29
C LYS A 512 -4.96 31.57 -44.69
N LYS A 513 -4.77 30.27 -44.93
CA LYS A 513 -5.16 29.57 -46.18
C LYS A 513 -6.64 29.18 -46.12
N TYR A 514 -7.50 30.19 -46.00
CA TYR A 514 -8.92 29.99 -45.68
C TYR A 514 -9.70 29.19 -46.73
N ALA A 515 -9.32 29.29 -48.01
CA ALA A 515 -9.97 28.52 -49.07
C ALA A 515 -9.70 27.01 -48.95
N GLU A 516 -8.45 26.62 -48.69
CA GLU A 516 -8.07 25.21 -48.46
C GLU A 516 -8.64 24.71 -47.13
N ALA A 517 -8.60 25.54 -46.07
CA ALA A 517 -9.18 25.20 -44.77
C ALA A 517 -10.68 24.87 -44.88
N ALA A 518 -11.43 25.65 -45.65
CA ALA A 518 -12.85 25.40 -45.90
C ALA A 518 -13.11 24.02 -46.54
N GLU A 519 -12.24 23.59 -47.47
CA GLU A 519 -12.36 22.26 -48.11
C GLU A 519 -12.22 21.14 -47.08
N TYR A 520 -11.23 21.22 -46.20
CA TYR A 520 -10.99 20.18 -45.20
C TYR A 520 -11.99 20.23 -44.03
N PHE A 521 -12.49 21.41 -43.64
CA PHE A 521 -13.64 21.49 -42.71
C PHE A 521 -14.88 20.83 -43.30
N THR A 522 -15.13 21.00 -44.60
CA THR A 522 -16.24 20.34 -45.30
C THR A 522 -16.08 18.82 -45.28
N LYS A 523 -14.90 18.30 -45.64
CA LYS A 523 -14.60 16.86 -45.56
C LYS A 523 -14.75 16.32 -44.14
N TYR A 524 -14.34 17.07 -43.12
CA TYR A 524 -14.52 16.67 -41.73
C TYR A 524 -16.01 16.61 -41.32
N ILE A 525 -16.83 17.57 -41.76
CA ILE A 525 -18.27 17.57 -41.53
C ILE A 525 -18.93 16.33 -42.14
N GLU A 526 -18.48 15.89 -43.32
CA GLU A 526 -18.97 14.69 -44.00
C GLU A 526 -18.73 13.40 -43.21
N THR A 527 -17.71 13.36 -42.32
CA THR A 527 -17.48 12.20 -41.44
C THR A 527 -18.46 12.10 -40.28
N ARG A 528 -19.44 12.99 -40.18
CA ARG A 528 -20.48 13.03 -39.12
C ARG A 528 -19.89 12.97 -37.70
N PRO A 529 -18.96 13.88 -37.35
CA PRO A 529 -18.38 13.93 -36.00
C PRO A 529 -19.43 14.24 -34.93
N GLU A 530 -19.05 14.04 -33.67
CA GLU A 530 -19.89 14.39 -32.52
C GLU A 530 -20.34 15.86 -32.56
N SER A 531 -21.53 16.12 -32.00
CA SER A 531 -22.24 17.40 -32.10
C SER A 531 -21.37 18.63 -31.81
N LEU A 532 -20.54 18.59 -30.76
CA LEU A 532 -19.69 19.71 -30.38
C LEU A 532 -18.66 20.06 -31.46
N ARG A 533 -17.93 19.05 -31.96
CA ARG A 533 -16.91 19.26 -33.00
C ARG A 533 -17.54 19.54 -34.36
N LEU A 534 -18.72 18.99 -34.62
CA LEU A 534 -19.50 19.29 -35.82
C LEU A 534 -19.88 20.78 -35.87
N SER A 535 -20.36 21.32 -34.75
CA SER A 535 -20.72 22.75 -34.65
C SER A 535 -19.51 23.66 -34.76
N ASP A 536 -18.37 23.32 -34.15
CA ASP A 536 -17.14 24.10 -34.34
C ASP A 536 -16.66 24.09 -35.79
N ALA A 537 -16.69 22.92 -36.46
CA ALA A 537 -16.31 22.82 -37.87
C ALA A 537 -17.22 23.67 -38.78
N TYR A 538 -18.53 23.68 -38.54
CA TYR A 538 -19.45 24.58 -39.26
C TYR A 538 -19.16 26.05 -38.95
N LEU A 539 -18.84 26.39 -37.70
CA LEU A 539 -18.49 27.75 -37.33
C LEU A 539 -17.23 28.22 -38.07
N ARG A 540 -16.16 27.43 -38.06
CA ARG A 540 -14.91 27.73 -38.77
C ARG A 540 -15.07 27.72 -40.28
N LEU A 541 -15.91 26.84 -40.82
CA LEU A 541 -16.28 26.88 -42.23
C LEU A 541 -16.97 28.21 -42.58
N GLY A 542 -17.86 28.69 -41.70
CA GLY A 542 -18.46 30.01 -41.77
C GLY A 542 -17.41 31.13 -41.77
N ASP A 543 -16.49 31.09 -40.80
CA ASP A 543 -15.39 32.07 -40.68
C ASP A 543 -14.49 32.07 -41.93
N CYS A 544 -14.14 30.89 -42.46
CA CYS A 544 -13.33 30.75 -43.69
C CYS A 544 -14.04 31.35 -44.90
N ASN A 545 -15.33 31.05 -45.06
CA ASN A 545 -16.13 31.58 -46.15
C ASN A 545 -16.32 33.10 -46.02
N PHE A 546 -16.49 33.61 -44.80
CA PHE A 546 -16.57 35.03 -44.52
C PHE A 546 -15.26 35.75 -44.89
N ALA A 547 -14.12 35.22 -44.45
CA ALA A 547 -12.79 35.76 -44.74
C ALA A 547 -12.43 35.74 -46.24
N THR A 548 -13.00 34.81 -47.00
CA THR A 548 -12.81 34.72 -48.46
C THR A 548 -13.88 35.45 -49.27
N GLY A 549 -14.75 36.23 -48.62
CA GLY A 549 -15.80 37.01 -49.27
C GLY A 549 -17.01 36.20 -49.75
N LYS A 550 -17.08 34.90 -49.42
CA LYS A 550 -18.20 34.00 -49.74
C LYS A 550 -19.29 34.10 -48.66
N TYR A 551 -19.93 35.26 -48.56
CA TYR A 551 -20.87 35.56 -47.48
C TYR A 551 -22.12 34.68 -47.48
N TRP A 552 -22.63 34.24 -48.64
CA TRP A 552 -23.78 33.31 -48.70
C TRP A 552 -23.45 31.93 -48.11
N PRO A 553 -22.40 31.23 -48.58
CA PRO A 553 -21.93 30.01 -47.91
C PRO A 553 -21.57 30.19 -46.42
N ALA A 554 -21.05 31.36 -46.03
CA ALA A 554 -20.77 31.65 -44.63
C ALA A 554 -22.05 31.63 -43.79
N MET A 555 -23.09 32.31 -44.26
CA MET A 555 -24.40 32.33 -43.59
C MET A 555 -25.05 30.94 -43.50
N GLU A 556 -24.93 30.12 -44.54
CA GLU A 556 -25.43 28.73 -44.52
C GLU A 556 -24.71 27.88 -43.46
N ALA A 557 -23.41 28.04 -43.32
CA ALA A 557 -22.63 27.34 -42.30
C ALA A 557 -22.99 27.83 -40.88
N TYR A 558 -23.12 29.15 -40.68
CA TYR A 558 -23.62 29.71 -39.42
C TYR A 558 -25.03 29.22 -39.06
N ASP A 559 -25.91 29.05 -40.04
CA ASP A 559 -27.25 28.50 -39.82
C ASP A 559 -27.24 27.08 -39.26
N LYS A 560 -26.24 26.25 -39.64
CA LYS A 560 -26.08 24.92 -39.04
C LYS A 560 -25.70 25.00 -37.57
N VAL A 561 -24.85 25.95 -37.18
CA VAL A 561 -24.49 26.20 -35.77
C VAL A 561 -25.72 26.66 -34.98
N ILE A 562 -26.48 27.61 -35.53
CA ILE A 562 -27.68 28.18 -34.89
C ILE A 562 -28.76 27.11 -34.71
N ALA A 563 -29.04 26.32 -35.75
CA ALA A 563 -30.03 25.25 -35.69
C ALA A 563 -29.65 24.16 -34.68
N ALA A 564 -28.35 23.89 -34.52
CA ALA A 564 -27.85 22.92 -33.54
C ALA A 564 -27.94 23.42 -32.08
N LYS A 565 -28.19 24.72 -31.85
CA LYS A 565 -28.16 25.37 -30.53
C LYS A 565 -26.87 25.04 -29.75
N ALA A 566 -25.76 24.99 -30.47
CA ALA A 566 -24.45 24.65 -29.94
C ALA A 566 -23.79 25.82 -29.21
N THR A 567 -22.65 25.58 -28.57
CA THR A 567 -21.79 26.65 -28.03
C THR A 567 -21.45 27.65 -29.14
N ASN A 568 -21.40 28.95 -28.82
CA ASN A 568 -21.15 30.04 -29.77
C ASN A 568 -22.25 30.23 -30.84
N THR A 569 -23.47 29.74 -30.59
CA THR A 569 -24.64 29.99 -31.46
C THR A 569 -24.93 31.50 -31.59
N ASP A 570 -24.73 32.24 -30.51
CA ASP A 570 -24.85 33.69 -30.51
C ASP A 570 -23.79 34.34 -31.43
N TYR A 571 -22.53 33.94 -31.34
CA TYR A 571 -21.49 34.41 -32.28
C TYR A 571 -21.88 34.12 -33.74
N ALA A 572 -22.34 32.90 -34.05
CA ALA A 572 -22.79 32.55 -35.40
C ALA A 572 -23.98 33.41 -35.86
N ALA A 573 -24.97 33.65 -34.99
CA ALA A 573 -26.13 34.48 -35.27
C ALA A 573 -25.75 35.95 -35.53
N PHE A 574 -24.82 36.48 -34.73
CA PHE A 574 -24.30 37.83 -34.91
C PHE A 574 -23.52 37.95 -36.23
N GLN A 575 -22.59 37.03 -36.51
CA GLN A 575 -21.81 37.05 -37.76
C GLN A 575 -22.69 36.89 -39.01
N LYS A 576 -23.76 36.10 -38.92
CA LYS A 576 -24.79 36.02 -39.97
C LYS A 576 -25.46 37.37 -40.18
N ALA A 577 -25.84 38.07 -39.11
CA ALA A 577 -26.46 39.39 -39.20
C ALA A 577 -25.51 40.44 -39.82
N ILE A 578 -24.22 40.40 -39.47
CA ILE A 578 -23.20 41.26 -40.09
C ILE A 578 -23.03 40.92 -41.57
N SER A 579 -23.01 39.63 -41.92
CA SER A 579 -22.92 39.17 -43.32
C SER A 579 -24.06 39.72 -44.18
N TYR A 580 -25.30 39.76 -43.66
CA TYR A 580 -26.42 40.42 -44.36
C TYR A 580 -26.18 41.90 -44.64
N GLY A 581 -25.50 42.61 -43.75
CA GLY A 581 -25.10 44.01 -43.97
C GLY A 581 -24.12 44.15 -45.13
N ILE A 582 -23.12 43.27 -45.19
CA ILE A 582 -22.08 43.30 -46.23
C ILE A 582 -22.66 43.01 -47.62
N VAL A 583 -23.64 42.11 -47.73
CA VAL A 583 -24.33 41.80 -49.00
C VAL A 583 -25.53 42.72 -49.28
N ASP A 584 -25.61 43.87 -48.60
CA ASP A 584 -26.65 44.89 -48.77
C ASP A 584 -28.09 44.36 -48.62
N ARG A 585 -28.28 43.37 -47.75
CA ARG A 585 -29.59 42.86 -47.33
C ARG A 585 -30.00 43.51 -46.02
N VAL A 586 -30.04 44.84 -45.99
CA VAL A 586 -30.30 45.63 -44.77
C VAL A 586 -31.58 45.22 -44.02
N PRO A 587 -32.73 44.94 -44.68
CA PRO A 587 -33.92 44.45 -43.97
C PRO A 587 -33.67 43.14 -43.20
N LYS A 588 -32.88 42.22 -43.77
CA LYS A 588 -32.50 40.96 -43.12
C LYS A 588 -31.49 41.17 -42.00
N LYS A 589 -30.55 42.12 -42.14
CA LYS A 589 -29.67 42.54 -41.01
C LYS A 589 -30.51 43.03 -39.83
N ILE A 590 -31.48 43.91 -40.08
CA ILE A 590 -32.37 44.44 -39.04
C ILE A 590 -33.18 43.32 -38.37
N GLU A 591 -33.80 42.44 -39.16
CA GLU A 591 -34.54 41.28 -38.66
C GLU A 591 -33.66 40.38 -37.78
N ALA A 592 -32.47 40.02 -38.27
CA ALA A 592 -31.54 39.14 -37.57
C ALA A 592 -30.99 39.77 -36.28
N LEU A 593 -30.59 41.05 -36.29
CA LEU A 593 -30.13 41.74 -35.08
C LEU A 593 -31.26 41.94 -34.07
N THR A 594 -32.48 42.22 -34.53
CA THR A 594 -33.65 42.35 -33.64
C THR A 594 -33.95 41.01 -32.95
N ALA A 595 -33.98 39.91 -33.73
CA ALA A 595 -34.13 38.56 -33.18
C ALA A 595 -32.98 38.24 -32.21
N PHE A 596 -31.74 38.58 -32.57
CA PHE A 596 -30.57 38.35 -31.71
C PHE A 596 -30.74 38.97 -30.31
N ILE A 597 -31.17 40.23 -30.25
CA ILE A 597 -31.36 40.97 -29.00
C ILE A 597 -32.45 40.33 -28.12
N GLN A 598 -33.44 39.69 -28.73
CA GLN A 598 -34.56 39.01 -28.07
C GLN A 598 -34.19 37.59 -27.64
N ASP A 599 -33.59 36.81 -28.52
CA ASP A 599 -33.31 35.38 -28.35
C ASP A 599 -32.07 35.12 -27.50
N TYR A 600 -31.12 36.06 -27.48
CA TYR A 600 -29.87 35.97 -26.71
C TYR A 600 -29.73 37.10 -25.68
N PRO A 601 -30.67 37.25 -24.72
CA PRO A 601 -30.70 38.38 -23.78
C PRO A 601 -29.48 38.43 -22.84
N GLN A 602 -28.77 37.30 -22.69
CA GLN A 602 -27.57 37.16 -21.85
C GLN A 602 -26.27 37.08 -22.66
N SER A 603 -26.32 37.15 -24.01
CA SER A 603 -25.10 37.11 -24.82
C SER A 603 -24.29 38.40 -24.67
N ASN A 604 -22.98 38.25 -24.67
CA ASN A 604 -22.02 39.35 -24.59
C ASN A 604 -22.09 40.22 -25.84
N LEU A 605 -22.45 39.61 -26.97
CA LEU A 605 -22.63 40.29 -28.25
C LEU A 605 -23.98 41.01 -28.33
N ARG A 606 -24.82 40.98 -27.28
CA ARG A 606 -26.09 41.73 -27.27
C ARG A 606 -25.84 43.22 -27.29
N GLU A 607 -24.79 43.67 -26.61
CA GLU A 607 -24.36 45.07 -26.66
C GLU A 607 -23.92 45.45 -28.08
N ASP A 608 -23.07 44.63 -28.71
CA ASP A 608 -22.64 44.77 -30.11
C ASP A 608 -23.84 44.80 -31.07
N ALA A 609 -24.82 43.90 -30.89
CA ALA A 609 -26.01 43.81 -31.73
C ALA A 609 -26.92 45.02 -31.57
N LEU A 610 -27.12 45.51 -30.35
CA LEU A 610 -27.85 46.75 -30.07
C LEU A 610 -27.19 47.95 -30.76
N TYR A 611 -25.86 48.05 -30.65
CA TYR A 611 -25.09 49.14 -31.24
C TYR A 611 -25.12 49.08 -32.78
N GLU A 612 -24.88 47.91 -33.36
CA GLU A 612 -24.94 47.68 -34.80
C GLU A 612 -26.34 47.92 -35.37
N LEU A 613 -27.40 47.54 -34.65
CA LEU A 613 -28.77 47.77 -35.08
C LEU A 613 -29.12 49.27 -35.03
N ALA A 614 -28.70 49.97 -33.98
CA ALA A 614 -28.89 51.41 -33.86
C ALA A 614 -28.19 52.16 -35.00
N ASN A 615 -26.92 51.83 -35.27
CA ASN A 615 -26.16 52.41 -36.38
C ASN A 615 -26.82 52.10 -37.73
N THR A 616 -27.34 50.89 -37.90
CA THR A 616 -28.07 50.48 -39.11
C THR A 616 -29.34 51.32 -39.30
N TYR A 617 -30.07 51.66 -38.22
CA TYR A 617 -31.22 52.55 -38.30
C TYR A 617 -30.84 54.01 -38.58
N VAL A 618 -29.73 54.51 -38.03
CA VAL A 618 -29.20 55.84 -38.38
C VAL A 618 -28.90 55.92 -39.88
N ASN A 619 -28.20 54.93 -40.43
CA ASN A 619 -27.86 54.87 -41.86
C ASN A 619 -29.10 54.73 -42.76
N GLN A 620 -30.20 54.18 -42.23
CA GLN A 620 -31.49 54.04 -42.93
C GLN A 620 -32.38 55.29 -42.77
N GLY A 621 -31.88 56.37 -42.15
CA GLY A 621 -32.66 57.58 -41.92
C GLY A 621 -33.83 57.38 -40.95
N LYS A 622 -33.71 56.43 -40.00
CA LYS A 622 -34.70 56.12 -38.96
C LYS A 622 -34.17 56.46 -37.55
N PRO A 623 -33.83 57.72 -37.29
CA PRO A 623 -33.16 58.15 -36.06
C PRO A 623 -33.99 57.92 -34.79
N GLU A 624 -35.32 57.89 -34.87
CA GLU A 624 -36.20 57.65 -33.71
C GLU A 624 -35.97 56.24 -33.15
N LYS A 625 -35.89 55.23 -34.03
CA LYS A 625 -35.60 53.84 -33.64
C LYS A 625 -34.17 53.67 -33.14
N ALA A 626 -33.23 54.42 -33.69
CA ALA A 626 -31.85 54.42 -33.22
C ALA A 626 -31.74 54.98 -31.79
N SER A 627 -32.43 56.09 -31.48
CA SER A 627 -32.51 56.67 -30.14
C SER A 627 -33.05 55.68 -29.10
N GLU A 628 -34.09 54.91 -29.41
CA GLU A 628 -34.63 53.90 -28.49
C GLU A 628 -33.57 52.84 -28.10
N LEU A 629 -32.79 52.39 -29.08
CA LEU A 629 -31.73 51.40 -28.88
C LEU A 629 -30.50 51.98 -28.17
N TYR A 630 -30.09 53.20 -28.49
CA TYR A 630 -29.03 53.91 -27.76
C TYR A 630 -29.43 54.17 -26.30
N ASN A 631 -30.69 54.53 -26.05
CA ASN A 631 -31.21 54.66 -24.69
C ASN A 631 -31.26 53.30 -23.95
N THR A 632 -31.56 52.21 -24.67
CA THR A 632 -31.48 50.85 -24.12
C THR A 632 -30.05 50.51 -23.70
N LEU A 633 -29.05 50.81 -24.54
CA LEU A 633 -27.62 50.67 -24.19
C LEU A 633 -27.28 51.51 -22.94
N LYS A 634 -27.66 52.79 -22.92
CA LYS A 634 -27.43 53.69 -21.78
C LYS A 634 -28.08 53.24 -20.48
N THR A 635 -29.27 52.63 -20.54
CA THR A 635 -30.04 52.29 -19.33
C THR A 635 -29.77 50.87 -18.82
N GLN A 636 -29.60 49.90 -19.71
CA GLN A 636 -29.37 48.49 -19.38
C GLN A 636 -27.87 48.15 -19.27
N TYR A 637 -27.00 48.84 -20.00
CA TYR A 637 -25.56 48.59 -20.06
C TYR A 637 -24.75 49.79 -19.58
N LYS A 638 -25.08 50.35 -18.41
CA LYS A 638 -24.49 51.62 -17.90
C LYS A 638 -22.95 51.66 -17.90
N ASP A 639 -22.30 50.51 -17.71
CA ASP A 639 -20.84 50.35 -17.72
C ASP A 639 -20.34 49.51 -18.92
N GLY A 640 -21.16 49.41 -19.99
CA GLY A 640 -20.89 48.61 -21.18
C GLY A 640 -19.88 49.24 -22.15
N THR A 641 -19.28 48.41 -22.99
CA THR A 641 -18.19 48.75 -23.93
C THR A 641 -18.60 49.78 -24.97
N TYR A 642 -19.87 49.78 -25.39
CA TYR A 642 -20.43 50.66 -26.42
C TYR A 642 -21.31 51.76 -25.86
N THR A 643 -21.60 51.79 -24.56
CA THR A 643 -22.53 52.76 -23.99
C THR A 643 -22.11 54.21 -24.20
N VAL A 644 -20.83 54.53 -23.96
CA VAL A 644 -20.34 55.92 -24.18
C VAL A 644 -20.31 56.27 -25.67
N ARG A 645 -19.96 55.30 -26.53
CA ARG A 645 -20.02 55.44 -28.00
C ARG A 645 -21.44 55.65 -28.51
N ALA A 646 -22.40 54.92 -27.96
CA ALA A 646 -23.82 55.06 -28.27
C ALA A 646 -24.35 56.44 -27.87
N MET A 647 -24.02 56.91 -26.65
CA MET A 647 -24.38 58.25 -26.19
C MET A 647 -23.79 59.34 -27.09
N LEU A 648 -22.52 59.19 -27.50
CA LEU A 648 -21.91 60.14 -28.42
C LEU A 648 -22.60 60.14 -29.79
N ARG A 649 -22.89 58.95 -30.36
CA ARG A 649 -23.60 58.82 -31.64
C ARG A 649 -25.01 59.41 -31.59
N GLU A 650 -25.73 59.18 -30.49
CA GLU A 650 -27.04 59.81 -30.24
C GLU A 650 -26.92 61.34 -30.17
N GLY A 651 -25.90 61.86 -29.48
CA GLY A 651 -25.66 63.31 -29.38
C GLY A 651 -25.33 63.95 -30.73
N LEU A 652 -24.49 63.29 -31.56
CA LEU A 652 -24.19 63.73 -32.92
C LEU A 652 -25.43 63.70 -33.83
N MET A 653 -26.27 62.68 -33.68
CA MET A 653 -27.52 62.57 -34.42
C MET A 653 -28.52 63.67 -34.03
N LEU A 654 -28.66 63.99 -32.74
CA LEU A 654 -29.48 65.09 -32.25
C LEU A 654 -28.97 66.46 -32.75
N TYR A 655 -27.64 66.64 -32.77
CA TYR A 655 -27.02 67.83 -33.35
C TYR A 655 -27.34 67.98 -34.84
N ASN A 656 -27.21 66.91 -35.63
CA ASN A 656 -27.56 66.92 -37.05
C ASN A 656 -29.06 67.19 -37.31
N LYS A 657 -29.93 66.95 -36.33
CA LYS A 657 -31.36 67.31 -36.34
C LYS A 657 -31.64 68.75 -35.86
N ASN A 658 -30.61 69.53 -35.54
CA ASN A 658 -30.70 70.85 -34.90
C ASN A 658 -31.34 70.83 -33.49
N GLU A 659 -31.40 69.68 -32.82
CA GLU A 659 -31.87 69.54 -31.43
C GLU A 659 -30.74 69.86 -30.43
N ASN A 660 -30.12 71.03 -30.59
CA ASN A 660 -28.85 71.41 -29.97
C ASN A 660 -28.85 71.36 -28.44
N GLU A 661 -29.95 71.73 -27.79
CA GLU A 661 -30.05 71.69 -26.32
C GLU A 661 -30.05 70.25 -25.78
N LYS A 662 -30.69 69.30 -26.48
CA LYS A 662 -30.67 67.89 -26.09
C LYS A 662 -29.30 67.26 -26.35
N ALA A 663 -28.66 67.63 -27.47
CA ALA A 663 -27.29 67.20 -27.76
C ALA A 663 -26.30 67.69 -26.70
N LEU A 664 -26.38 68.98 -26.32
CA LEU A 664 -25.57 69.56 -25.25
C LEU A 664 -25.80 68.88 -23.90
N ALA A 665 -27.05 68.56 -23.55
CA ALA A 665 -27.35 67.84 -22.31
C ALA A 665 -26.67 66.46 -22.28
N LEU A 666 -26.70 65.73 -23.39
CA LEU A 666 -26.06 64.42 -23.51
C LEU A 666 -24.52 64.53 -23.49
N PHE A 667 -23.93 65.50 -24.20
CA PHE A 667 -22.49 65.74 -24.15
C PHE A 667 -22.00 66.13 -22.74
N LYS A 668 -22.79 66.93 -22.01
CA LYS A 668 -22.55 67.24 -20.59
C LYS A 668 -22.66 66.00 -19.70
N GLU A 669 -23.57 65.09 -20.00
CA GLU A 669 -23.69 63.82 -19.28
C GLU A 669 -22.49 62.91 -19.54
N ILE A 670 -22.06 62.76 -20.80
CA ILE A 670 -20.88 61.97 -21.19
C ILE A 670 -19.64 62.48 -20.46
N THR A 671 -19.40 63.79 -20.52
CA THR A 671 -18.24 64.43 -19.87
C THR A 671 -18.27 64.33 -18.34
N LYS A 672 -19.44 64.33 -17.72
CA LYS A 672 -19.55 64.17 -16.26
C LYS A 672 -19.36 62.71 -15.82
N LYS A 673 -19.94 61.76 -16.54
CA LYS A 673 -19.99 60.34 -16.13
C LYS A 673 -18.79 59.52 -16.64
N TYR A 674 -18.27 59.85 -17.81
CA TYR A 674 -17.18 59.13 -18.47
C TYR A 674 -16.01 60.08 -18.81
N PRO A 675 -15.49 60.83 -17.82
CA PRO A 675 -14.45 61.85 -18.04
C PRO A 675 -13.15 61.27 -18.65
N SER A 676 -13.02 59.96 -18.58
CA SER A 676 -11.89 59.16 -18.99
C SER A 676 -11.91 58.63 -20.43
N SER A 677 -13.03 58.81 -21.14
CA SER A 677 -13.24 58.21 -22.46
C SER A 677 -12.82 59.12 -23.61
N PRO A 678 -12.31 58.58 -24.74
CA PRO A 678 -12.11 59.35 -25.98
C PRO A 678 -13.39 60.07 -26.44
N GLU A 679 -14.54 59.44 -26.22
CA GLU A 679 -15.85 59.96 -26.57
C GLU A 679 -16.23 61.22 -25.76
N ALA A 680 -15.77 61.35 -24.51
CA ALA A 680 -15.97 62.58 -23.73
C ALA A 680 -15.26 63.78 -24.34
N LEU A 681 -14.06 63.58 -24.89
CA LEU A 681 -13.31 64.64 -25.58
C LEU A 681 -13.99 65.05 -26.88
N GLN A 682 -14.46 64.06 -27.66
CA GLN A 682 -15.23 64.34 -28.87
C GLN A 682 -16.56 65.05 -28.55
N ALA A 683 -17.20 64.70 -27.42
CA ALA A 683 -18.38 65.40 -26.92
C ALA A 683 -18.09 66.86 -26.55
N VAL A 684 -16.96 67.15 -25.89
CA VAL A 684 -16.51 68.53 -25.60
C VAL A 684 -16.25 69.31 -26.90
N SER A 685 -15.55 68.70 -27.86
CA SER A 685 -15.24 69.33 -29.14
C SER A 685 -16.50 69.64 -29.94
N THR A 686 -17.47 68.72 -29.95
CA THR A 686 -18.73 68.94 -30.68
C THR A 686 -19.61 69.97 -29.95
N ALA A 687 -19.67 69.91 -28.62
CA ALA A 687 -20.37 70.92 -27.82
C ALA A 687 -19.80 72.32 -28.04
N LYS A 688 -18.47 72.47 -28.22
CA LYS A 688 -17.83 73.74 -28.58
C LYS A 688 -18.41 74.33 -29.87
N ASN A 689 -18.60 73.50 -30.90
CA ASN A 689 -19.18 73.93 -32.17
C ASN A 689 -20.61 74.44 -31.97
N ILE A 690 -21.45 73.71 -31.21
CA ILE A 690 -22.82 74.14 -30.88
C ILE A 690 -22.81 75.48 -30.13
N TYR A 691 -21.96 75.63 -29.11
CA TYR A 691 -21.84 76.86 -28.35
C TYR A 691 -21.35 78.04 -29.19
N ALA A 692 -20.44 77.80 -30.15
CA ALA A 692 -19.96 78.81 -31.10
C ALA A 692 -21.07 79.25 -32.07
N GLU A 693 -21.81 78.29 -32.64
CA GLU A 693 -22.96 78.55 -33.52
C GLU A 693 -24.08 79.33 -32.82
N GLN A 694 -24.25 79.13 -31.50
CA GLN A 694 -25.20 79.87 -30.67
C GLN A 694 -24.63 81.20 -30.11
N GLY A 695 -23.37 81.55 -30.37
CA GLY A 695 -22.72 82.76 -29.84
C GLY A 695 -22.45 82.74 -28.32
N LYS A 696 -22.53 81.58 -27.66
CA LYS A 696 -22.43 81.39 -26.21
C LYS A 696 -21.05 80.87 -25.78
N MET A 697 -19.99 81.48 -26.31
CA MET A 697 -18.61 81.01 -26.06
C MET A 697 -18.15 81.19 -24.61
N GLU A 698 -18.69 82.16 -23.88
CA GLU A 698 -18.40 82.36 -22.46
C GLU A 698 -18.97 81.22 -21.60
N GLU A 699 -20.17 80.73 -21.92
CA GLU A 699 -20.79 79.58 -21.24
C GLU A 699 -20.01 78.29 -21.49
N TYR A 700 -19.54 78.07 -22.72
CA TYR A 700 -18.65 76.96 -23.04
C TYR A 700 -17.36 77.03 -22.22
N ALA A 701 -16.71 78.19 -22.16
CA ALA A 701 -15.47 78.37 -21.42
C ALA A 701 -15.66 78.10 -19.91
N ALA A 702 -16.77 78.55 -19.33
CA ALA A 702 -17.11 78.29 -17.93
C ALA A 702 -17.39 76.79 -17.68
N TRP A 703 -18.16 76.14 -18.56
CA TRP A 703 -18.48 74.71 -18.47
C TRP A 703 -17.22 73.84 -18.62
N ALA A 704 -16.42 74.08 -19.66
CA ALA A 704 -15.17 73.34 -19.90
C ALA A 704 -14.21 73.46 -18.72
N LYS A 705 -14.00 74.68 -18.18
CA LYS A 705 -13.16 74.92 -17.00
C LYS A 705 -13.66 74.16 -15.76
N GLY A 706 -14.97 73.99 -15.61
CA GLY A 706 -15.59 73.27 -14.49
C GLY A 706 -15.42 71.75 -14.52
N LEU A 707 -15.04 71.15 -15.66
CA LEU A 707 -14.84 69.70 -15.77
C LEU A 707 -13.54 69.22 -15.10
N GLY A 708 -12.56 70.10 -14.85
CA GLY A 708 -11.34 69.80 -14.09
C GLY A 708 -10.29 68.97 -14.82
N TYR A 709 -10.69 68.09 -15.75
CA TYR A 709 -9.81 67.38 -16.71
C TYR A 709 -9.79 68.05 -18.09
N VAL A 710 -10.66 69.05 -18.31
CA VAL A 710 -10.69 69.89 -19.52
C VAL A 710 -10.12 71.27 -19.19
N LYS A 711 -8.79 71.39 -19.19
CA LYS A 711 -8.13 72.68 -19.37
C LYS A 711 -7.78 72.81 -20.85
N VAL A 712 -8.16 73.92 -21.46
CA VAL A 712 -7.66 74.29 -22.79
C VAL A 712 -6.13 74.21 -22.70
N SER A 713 -5.54 73.25 -23.44
CA SER A 713 -4.16 72.70 -23.43
C SER A 713 -3.86 71.39 -22.65
N ASP A 714 -4.21 71.17 -21.37
CA ASP A 714 -3.77 69.93 -20.66
C ASP A 714 -4.54 68.66 -21.07
N SER A 715 -5.79 68.78 -21.53
CA SER A 715 -6.58 67.63 -21.99
C SER A 715 -6.11 67.09 -23.35
N GLU A 716 -5.68 68.00 -24.22
CA GLU A 716 -4.99 67.66 -25.46
C GLU A 716 -3.62 67.05 -25.16
N LEU A 717 -2.93 67.49 -24.09
CA LEU A 717 -1.65 66.91 -23.67
C LEU A 717 -1.80 65.53 -22.99
N ASP A 718 -2.81 65.31 -22.14
CA ASP A 718 -3.17 63.99 -21.59
C ASP A 718 -3.46 63.02 -22.75
N SER A 719 -4.38 63.41 -23.63
CA SER A 719 -4.80 62.58 -24.77
C SER A 719 -3.66 62.37 -25.75
N ALA A 720 -2.88 63.40 -26.09
CA ALA A 720 -1.73 63.25 -26.99
C ALA A 720 -0.60 62.44 -26.35
N ALA A 721 -0.37 62.55 -25.03
CA ALA A 721 0.62 61.76 -24.31
C ALA A 721 0.20 60.29 -24.20
N PHE A 722 -1.09 60.04 -23.92
CA PHE A 722 -1.66 58.71 -23.94
C PHE A 722 -1.64 58.13 -25.35
N GLU A 723 -2.15 58.83 -26.37
CA GLU A 723 -2.10 58.39 -27.77
C GLU A 723 -0.66 58.12 -28.23
N ALA A 724 0.32 58.92 -27.79
CA ALA A 724 1.72 58.63 -28.08
C ALA A 724 2.17 57.29 -27.45
N ALA A 725 1.79 57.02 -26.20
CA ALA A 725 2.08 55.76 -25.52
C ALA A 725 1.29 54.57 -26.10
N GLU A 726 0.02 54.77 -26.43
CA GLU A 726 -0.89 53.80 -27.03
C GLU A 726 -0.44 53.45 -28.45
N ARG A 727 -0.02 54.41 -29.27
CA ARG A 727 0.54 54.13 -30.59
C ARG A 727 1.73 53.18 -30.51
N LEU A 728 2.60 53.34 -29.51
CA LEU A 728 3.72 52.42 -29.29
C LEU A 728 3.24 51.03 -28.87
N TYR A 729 2.23 50.96 -28.00
CA TYR A 729 1.60 49.70 -27.58
C TYR A 729 0.94 48.96 -28.76
N VAL A 730 0.10 49.65 -29.54
CA VAL A 730 -0.61 49.12 -30.73
C VAL A 730 0.35 48.73 -31.85
N GLN A 731 1.47 49.43 -32.02
CA GLN A 731 2.55 49.05 -32.95
C GLN A 731 3.42 47.88 -32.43
N HIS A 732 3.08 47.29 -31.29
CA HIS A 732 3.83 46.21 -30.64
C HIS A 732 5.28 46.59 -30.27
N LYS A 733 5.59 47.88 -30.11
CA LYS A 733 6.91 48.38 -29.67
C LYS A 733 7.05 48.33 -28.16
N LYS A 734 7.04 47.12 -27.60
CA LYS A 734 6.93 46.88 -26.14
C LYS A 734 7.98 47.61 -25.29
N GLN A 735 9.23 47.65 -25.75
CA GLN A 735 10.34 48.29 -25.01
C GLN A 735 10.21 49.81 -24.93
N GLU A 736 9.54 50.44 -25.89
CA GLU A 736 9.27 51.89 -25.91
C GLU A 736 7.93 52.22 -25.24
N ALA A 737 6.93 51.35 -25.39
CA ALA A 737 5.59 51.54 -24.82
C ALA A 737 5.58 51.55 -23.29
N LYS A 738 6.37 50.68 -22.64
CA LYS A 738 6.45 50.61 -21.16
C LYS A 738 6.84 51.94 -20.51
N PRO A 739 8.01 52.54 -20.81
CA PRO A 739 8.40 53.80 -20.19
C PRO A 739 7.46 54.96 -20.58
N ALA A 740 6.84 54.92 -21.76
CA ALA A 740 5.85 55.91 -22.18
C ALA A 740 4.55 55.83 -21.35
N LEU A 741 4.03 54.62 -21.12
CA LEU A 741 2.87 54.38 -20.26
C LEU A 741 3.16 54.68 -18.79
N GLU A 742 4.36 54.35 -18.29
CA GLU A 742 4.78 54.72 -16.93
C GLU A 742 4.88 56.22 -16.74
N LYS A 743 5.49 56.93 -17.71
CA LYS A 743 5.56 58.39 -17.69
C LYS A 743 4.16 59.00 -17.72
N TYR A 744 3.28 58.51 -18.61
CA TYR A 744 1.89 58.94 -18.66
C TYR A 744 1.18 58.75 -17.31
N LEU A 745 1.30 57.58 -16.67
CA LEU A 745 0.69 57.32 -15.36
C LEU A 745 1.30 58.13 -14.20
N LYS A 746 2.55 58.58 -14.34
CA LYS A 746 3.20 59.48 -13.39
C LYS A 746 2.74 60.92 -13.55
N ASP A 747 2.65 61.38 -14.80
CA ASP A 747 2.28 62.77 -15.14
C ASP A 747 0.76 62.98 -15.00
N PHE A 748 -0.03 61.93 -15.28
CA PHE A 748 -1.50 61.93 -15.23
C PHE A 748 -2.05 60.75 -14.40
N PRO A 749 -1.78 60.67 -13.08
CA PRO A 749 -2.19 59.54 -12.24
C PRO A 749 -3.72 59.41 -12.06
N LYS A 750 -4.48 60.47 -12.37
CA LYS A 750 -5.95 60.46 -12.45
C LYS A 750 -6.43 60.94 -13.84
N GLY A 751 -5.56 60.82 -14.85
CA GLY A 751 -5.84 61.24 -16.22
C GLY A 751 -6.97 60.44 -16.84
N ALA A 752 -7.51 60.96 -17.95
CA ALA A 752 -8.65 60.38 -18.60
C ALA A 752 -8.36 58.89 -18.95
N ASN A 753 -7.22 58.63 -19.58
CA ASN A 753 -6.86 57.29 -20.01
C ASN A 753 -6.12 56.47 -18.92
N ALA A 754 -6.17 56.86 -17.64
CA ALA A 754 -5.37 56.22 -16.59
C ALA A 754 -5.70 54.74 -16.36
N ALA A 755 -6.98 54.34 -16.38
CA ALA A 755 -7.38 52.93 -16.23
C ALA A 755 -6.89 52.07 -17.40
N GLN A 756 -7.04 52.58 -18.63
CA GLN A 756 -6.57 51.94 -19.86
C GLN A 756 -5.03 51.85 -19.89
N ALA A 757 -4.33 52.92 -19.51
CA ALA A 757 -2.87 52.91 -19.43
C ALA A 757 -2.35 51.96 -18.35
N ARG A 758 -3.01 51.87 -17.18
CA ARG A 758 -2.69 50.87 -16.14
C ARG A 758 -2.88 49.46 -16.68
N PHE A 759 -3.98 49.21 -17.37
CA PHE A 759 -4.26 47.91 -17.98
C PHE A 759 -3.21 47.53 -19.04
N TYR A 760 -2.87 48.42 -19.96
CA TYR A 760 -1.83 48.18 -20.99
C TYR A 760 -0.46 47.93 -20.38
N LEU A 761 -0.07 48.75 -19.41
CA LEU A 761 1.20 48.57 -18.71
C LEU A 761 1.22 47.25 -17.94
N ALA A 762 0.13 46.91 -17.26
CA ALA A 762 -0.01 45.64 -16.56
C ALA A 762 0.08 44.45 -17.53
N GLN A 763 -0.53 44.53 -18.72
CA GLN A 763 -0.41 43.48 -19.73
C GLN A 763 1.00 43.34 -20.27
N LEU A 764 1.68 44.44 -20.58
CA LEU A 764 3.08 44.39 -21.01
C LEU A 764 3.99 43.81 -19.91
N TYR A 765 3.69 44.04 -18.64
CA TYR A 765 4.40 43.41 -17.53
C TYR A 765 4.07 41.93 -17.37
N PHE A 766 2.81 41.55 -17.53
CA PHE A 766 2.36 40.17 -17.48
C PHE A 766 2.99 39.34 -18.62
N GLU A 767 3.02 39.87 -19.85
CA GLU A 767 3.63 39.23 -21.02
C GLU A 767 5.15 39.05 -20.88
N ASP A 768 5.85 39.99 -20.25
CA ASP A 768 7.29 39.87 -19.93
C ASP A 768 7.55 39.03 -18.67
N ASN A 769 6.53 38.32 -18.17
CA ASN A 769 6.58 37.50 -16.97
C ASN A 769 6.94 38.27 -15.67
N GLN A 770 6.80 39.60 -15.65
CA GLN A 770 7.01 40.47 -14.49
C GLN A 770 5.72 40.65 -13.69
N LYS A 771 5.13 39.55 -13.23
CA LYS A 771 3.80 39.52 -12.59
C LYS A 771 3.71 40.33 -11.29
N ASP A 772 4.82 40.49 -10.58
CA ASP A 772 4.90 41.33 -9.37
C ASP A 772 4.64 42.80 -9.63
N LYS A 773 4.99 43.30 -10.81
CA LYS A 773 4.70 44.67 -11.25
C LYS A 773 3.31 44.81 -11.85
N ALA A 774 2.83 43.78 -12.54
CA ALA A 774 1.49 43.76 -13.14
C ALA A 774 0.38 43.76 -12.07
N ARG A 775 0.55 42.98 -10.99
CA ARG A 775 -0.45 42.82 -9.92
C ARG A 775 -0.98 44.14 -9.33
N PRO A 776 -0.16 45.04 -8.77
CA PRO A 776 -0.67 46.27 -8.16
C PRO A 776 -1.37 47.20 -9.17
N LEU A 777 -0.98 47.16 -10.45
CA LEU A 777 -1.65 47.91 -11.51
C LEU A 777 -3.04 47.34 -11.80
N TYR A 778 -3.15 46.02 -11.89
CA TYR A 778 -4.43 45.33 -12.04
C TYR A 778 -5.37 45.54 -10.85
N GLU A 779 -4.86 45.46 -9.63
CA GLU A 779 -5.65 45.76 -8.41
C GLU A 779 -6.21 47.16 -8.46
N LYS A 780 -5.38 48.14 -8.85
CA LYS A 780 -5.82 49.53 -9.00
C LYS A 780 -6.92 49.70 -10.05
N VAL A 781 -6.84 48.99 -11.17
CA VAL A 781 -7.90 49.00 -12.20
C VAL A 781 -9.24 48.49 -11.65
N LEU A 782 -9.25 47.53 -10.70
CA LEU A 782 -10.48 47.09 -10.03
C LEU A 782 -10.94 48.05 -8.92
N GLU A 783 -10.01 48.66 -8.18
CA GLU A 783 -10.33 49.67 -7.15
C GLU A 783 -10.99 50.92 -7.72
N ASP A 784 -10.59 51.32 -8.94
CA ASP A 784 -11.14 52.50 -9.63
C ASP A 784 -12.58 52.30 -10.14
N GLY A 785 -13.16 51.11 -9.95
CA GLY A 785 -14.51 50.74 -10.37
C GLY A 785 -14.54 49.88 -11.63
N ARG A 786 -15.73 49.32 -11.94
CA ARG A 786 -15.91 48.41 -13.08
C ARG A 786 -15.80 49.18 -14.41
N ASN A 787 -15.05 48.63 -15.36
CA ASN A 787 -14.81 49.16 -16.70
C ASN A 787 -14.61 48.02 -17.71
N GLU A 788 -14.37 48.35 -18.98
CA GLU A 788 -14.18 47.38 -20.07
C GLU A 788 -13.02 46.39 -19.85
N TYR A 789 -12.07 46.72 -18.97
CA TYR A 789 -10.92 45.86 -18.64
C TYR A 789 -11.17 44.95 -17.43
N SER A 790 -12.16 45.24 -16.59
CA SER A 790 -12.32 44.58 -15.27
C SER A 790 -12.41 43.07 -15.34
N GLU A 791 -13.05 42.52 -16.37
CA GLU A 791 -13.20 41.08 -16.56
C GLU A 791 -11.84 40.41 -16.85
N GLN A 792 -11.07 40.97 -17.78
CA GLN A 792 -9.73 40.49 -18.09
C GLN A 792 -8.79 40.66 -16.90
N VAL A 793 -8.97 41.74 -16.14
CA VAL A 793 -8.21 42.01 -14.91
C VAL A 793 -8.52 40.98 -13.82
N LEU A 794 -9.80 40.63 -13.60
CA LEU A 794 -10.20 39.56 -12.67
C LEU A 794 -9.57 38.22 -13.06
N LEU A 795 -9.58 37.87 -14.35
CA LEU A 795 -8.95 36.65 -14.86
C LEU A 795 -7.43 36.68 -14.63
N ARG A 796 -6.75 37.77 -14.99
CA ARG A 796 -5.29 37.92 -14.84
C ARG A 796 -4.85 37.91 -13.38
N LEU A 797 -5.56 38.62 -12.50
CA LEU A 797 -5.28 38.56 -11.05
C LEU A 797 -5.54 37.17 -10.49
N SER A 798 -6.60 36.49 -10.94
CA SER A 798 -6.86 35.10 -10.53
C SER A 798 -5.69 34.19 -10.92
N HIS A 799 -5.16 34.30 -12.14
CA HIS A 799 -3.95 33.56 -12.54
C HIS A 799 -2.75 33.89 -11.65
N ILE A 800 -2.46 35.17 -11.39
CA ILE A 800 -1.32 35.59 -10.55
C ILE A 800 -1.45 34.99 -9.15
N TYR A 801 -2.65 35.03 -8.55
CA TYR A 801 -2.87 34.56 -7.19
C TYR A 801 -2.90 33.03 -7.09
N LEU A 802 -3.41 32.32 -8.09
CA LEU A 802 -3.34 30.86 -8.17
C LEU A 802 -1.89 30.38 -8.29
N GLU A 803 -1.06 31.04 -9.11
CA GLU A 803 0.36 30.72 -9.25
C GLU A 803 1.16 30.93 -7.96
N LYS A 804 0.78 31.93 -7.16
CA LYS A 804 1.37 32.21 -5.84
C LYS A 804 0.78 31.40 -4.70
N ASP A 805 -0.21 30.55 -5.00
CA ASP A 805 -0.94 29.76 -4.01
C ASP A 805 -1.66 30.60 -2.93
N GLU A 806 -2.00 31.86 -3.22
CA GLU A 806 -2.67 32.79 -2.31
C GLU A 806 -4.19 32.58 -2.32
N THR A 807 -4.65 31.44 -1.80
CA THR A 807 -6.06 30.99 -1.88
C THR A 807 -7.06 32.01 -1.30
N GLU A 808 -6.71 32.70 -0.22
CA GLU A 808 -7.63 33.66 0.41
C GLU A 808 -7.95 34.87 -0.46
N LYS A 809 -6.98 35.33 -1.28
CA LYS A 809 -7.16 36.47 -2.18
C LYS A 809 -7.82 36.08 -3.49
N VAL A 810 -7.57 34.86 -3.99
CA VAL A 810 -8.16 34.42 -5.25
C VAL A 810 -9.64 34.05 -5.13
N LEU A 811 -10.08 33.49 -3.99
CA LEU A 811 -11.48 33.08 -3.80
C LEU A 811 -12.52 34.19 -4.08
N PRO A 812 -12.41 35.42 -3.54
CA PRO A 812 -13.36 36.48 -3.86
C PRO A 812 -13.31 36.88 -5.34
N LEU A 813 -12.12 36.88 -5.97
CA LEU A 813 -11.96 37.20 -7.39
C LEU A 813 -12.60 36.14 -8.29
N LEU A 814 -12.43 34.86 -7.97
CA LEU A 814 -13.05 33.76 -8.72
C LEU A 814 -14.57 33.75 -8.54
N LYS A 815 -15.09 34.04 -7.35
CA LYS A 815 -16.54 34.18 -7.13
C LYS A 815 -17.11 35.35 -7.93
N GLU A 816 -16.41 36.47 -7.95
CA GLU A 816 -16.83 37.62 -8.74
C GLU A 816 -16.74 37.33 -10.25
N LEU A 817 -15.69 36.62 -10.69
CA LEU A 817 -15.54 36.18 -12.09
C LEU A 817 -16.63 35.18 -12.49
N GLU A 818 -16.98 34.19 -11.64
CA GLU A 818 -18.11 33.27 -11.88
C GLU A 818 -19.43 34.04 -12.05
N LYS A 819 -19.64 35.08 -11.23
CA LYS A 819 -20.87 35.85 -11.20
C LYS A 819 -20.97 36.87 -12.34
N THR A 820 -19.86 37.48 -12.74
CA THR A 820 -19.86 38.68 -13.58
C THR A 820 -19.22 38.49 -14.95
N SER A 821 -18.45 37.42 -15.15
CA SER A 821 -17.86 37.13 -16.45
C SER A 821 -18.95 36.76 -17.45
N PRO A 822 -18.98 37.42 -18.60
CA PRO A 822 -19.93 37.13 -19.64
C PRO A 822 -19.36 35.96 -20.51
N VAL A 823 -18.08 35.59 -20.37
CA VAL A 823 -17.40 34.53 -21.13
C VAL A 823 -17.55 33.18 -20.42
N LEU A 824 -18.29 32.24 -21.02
CA LEU A 824 -18.52 30.90 -20.44
C LEU A 824 -17.22 30.18 -20.06
N GLN A 825 -16.17 30.31 -20.87
CA GLN A 825 -14.86 29.70 -20.58
C GLN A 825 -14.23 30.26 -19.31
N ASN A 826 -14.43 31.54 -19.01
CA ASN A 826 -13.94 32.18 -17.79
C ASN A 826 -14.81 31.81 -16.57
N VAL A 827 -16.10 31.55 -16.77
CA VAL A 827 -16.97 30.95 -15.73
C VAL A 827 -16.55 29.52 -15.40
N ILE A 828 -16.24 28.70 -16.41
CA ILE A 828 -15.71 27.34 -16.22
C ILE A 828 -14.35 27.38 -15.53
N PHE A 829 -13.46 28.31 -15.93
CA PHE A 829 -12.20 28.57 -15.24
C PHE A 829 -12.43 28.94 -13.77
N ALA A 830 -13.38 29.83 -13.49
CA ALA A 830 -13.70 30.22 -12.11
C ALA A 830 -14.18 29.02 -11.28
N ARG A 831 -15.16 28.26 -11.79
CA ARG A 831 -15.75 27.09 -11.10
C ARG A 831 -14.74 25.98 -10.84
N SER A 832 -13.89 25.66 -11.82
CA SER A 832 -12.84 24.64 -11.69
C SER A 832 -11.83 25.03 -10.62
N ASN A 833 -11.37 26.28 -10.61
CA ASN A 833 -10.45 26.76 -9.57
C ASN A 833 -11.12 26.87 -8.19
N LEU A 834 -12.40 27.26 -8.11
CA LEU A 834 -13.16 27.25 -6.86
C LEU A 834 -13.28 25.84 -6.29
N MET A 835 -13.62 24.85 -7.12
CA MET A 835 -13.65 23.43 -6.77
C MET A 835 -12.31 22.98 -6.16
N SER A 836 -11.20 23.25 -6.84
CA SER A 836 -9.86 22.90 -6.38
C SER A 836 -9.47 23.63 -5.08
N CYS A 837 -9.79 24.93 -4.95
CA CYS A 837 -9.51 25.72 -3.76
C CYS A 837 -10.26 25.18 -2.54
N PHE A 838 -11.57 24.90 -2.67
CA PHE A 838 -12.36 24.35 -1.57
C PHE A 838 -11.91 22.94 -1.16
N TYR A 839 -11.52 22.11 -2.12
CA TYR A 839 -10.95 20.79 -1.83
C TYR A 839 -9.65 20.92 -1.03
N LYS A 840 -8.75 21.83 -1.42
CA LYS A 840 -7.50 22.11 -0.70
C LYS A 840 -7.73 22.61 0.73
N GLN A 841 -8.77 23.43 0.93
CA GLN A 841 -9.21 23.88 2.26
C GLN A 841 -9.93 22.80 3.08
N LYS A 842 -10.10 21.58 2.53
CA LYS A 842 -10.89 20.48 3.11
C LYS A 842 -12.37 20.85 3.34
N ASN A 843 -12.86 21.88 2.66
CA ASN A 843 -14.29 22.21 2.62
C ASN A 843 -14.98 21.34 1.58
N TYR A 844 -15.12 20.06 1.92
CA TYR A 844 -15.68 19.04 1.02
C TYR A 844 -17.10 19.35 0.52
N PRO A 845 -18.03 19.91 1.33
CA PRO A 845 -19.35 20.29 0.82
C PRO A 845 -19.32 21.27 -0.35
N GLU A 846 -18.53 22.34 -0.26
CA GLU A 846 -18.39 23.31 -1.36
C GLU A 846 -17.65 22.71 -2.55
N ALA A 847 -16.61 21.91 -2.32
CA ALA A 847 -15.88 21.22 -3.39
C ALA A 847 -16.80 20.29 -4.20
N ILE A 848 -17.66 19.52 -3.51
CA ILE A 848 -18.67 18.64 -4.12
C ILE A 848 -19.68 19.47 -4.93
N ALA A 849 -20.19 20.57 -4.36
CA ALA A 849 -21.16 21.42 -5.05
C ALA A 849 -20.60 22.00 -6.36
N TYR A 850 -19.35 22.49 -6.35
CA TYR A 850 -18.70 23.01 -7.55
C TYR A 850 -18.34 21.91 -8.56
N ALA A 851 -17.91 20.73 -8.11
CA ALA A 851 -17.70 19.59 -9.00
C ALA A 851 -18.99 19.17 -9.73
N GLN A 852 -20.12 19.15 -9.03
CA GLN A 852 -21.43 18.87 -9.63
C GLN A 852 -21.86 19.97 -10.62
N LYS A 853 -21.60 21.25 -10.33
CA LYS A 853 -21.84 22.35 -11.28
C LYS A 853 -21.05 22.16 -12.59
N ILE A 854 -19.81 21.69 -12.51
CA ILE A 854 -18.97 21.40 -13.69
C ILE A 854 -19.55 20.24 -14.49
N LEU A 855 -19.96 19.15 -13.83
CA LEU A 855 -20.54 17.98 -14.49
C LEU A 855 -21.92 18.26 -15.11
N ALA A 856 -22.67 19.24 -14.59
CA ALA A 856 -23.94 19.67 -15.15
C ALA A 856 -23.80 20.52 -16.43
N GLU A 857 -22.61 21.05 -16.71
CA GLU A 857 -22.37 21.92 -17.84
C GLU A 857 -22.09 21.12 -19.12
N LYS A 858 -22.87 21.38 -20.19
CA LYS A 858 -22.84 20.56 -21.41
C LYS A 858 -21.59 20.77 -22.25
N ALA A 859 -20.96 21.94 -22.14
CA ALA A 859 -19.82 22.37 -22.96
C ALA A 859 -18.48 22.31 -22.21
N VAL A 860 -18.28 21.34 -21.32
CA VAL A 860 -17.02 21.16 -20.56
C VAL A 860 -16.15 20.08 -21.21
N GLU A 861 -14.85 20.35 -21.26
CA GLU A 861 -13.83 19.40 -21.72
C GLU A 861 -13.81 18.12 -20.86
N GLU A 862 -13.57 16.97 -21.48
CA GLU A 862 -13.51 15.68 -20.77
C GLU A 862 -12.48 15.64 -19.64
N ARG A 863 -11.37 16.38 -19.78
CA ARG A 863 -10.37 16.51 -18.72
C ARG A 863 -10.95 17.14 -17.46
N LEU A 864 -11.69 18.23 -17.58
CA LEU A 864 -12.32 18.92 -16.45
C LEU A 864 -13.43 18.08 -15.81
N LYS A 865 -14.15 17.27 -16.59
CA LYS A 865 -15.09 16.28 -16.04
C LYS A 865 -14.36 15.22 -15.22
N SER A 866 -13.22 14.72 -15.73
CA SER A 866 -12.36 13.80 -14.99
C SER A 866 -11.91 14.41 -13.66
N ASP A 867 -11.38 15.64 -13.67
CA ASP A 867 -10.96 16.35 -12.45
C ASP A 867 -12.10 16.51 -11.43
N ALA A 868 -13.32 16.79 -11.90
CA ALA A 868 -14.51 16.85 -11.04
C ALA A 868 -14.82 15.49 -10.39
N HIS A 869 -14.77 14.40 -11.16
CA HIS A 869 -14.93 13.04 -10.62
C HIS A 869 -13.84 12.67 -9.61
N VAL A 870 -12.58 13.11 -9.81
CA VAL A 870 -11.50 12.91 -8.83
C VAL A 870 -11.83 13.57 -7.50
N ILE A 871 -12.27 14.83 -7.55
CA ILE A 871 -12.62 15.58 -6.34
C ILE A 871 -13.83 14.95 -5.65
N LEU A 872 -14.86 14.54 -6.40
CA LEU A 872 -16.00 13.82 -5.82
C LEU A 872 -15.59 12.52 -5.14
N ALA A 873 -14.84 11.66 -5.84
CA ALA A 873 -14.41 10.36 -5.30
C ALA A 873 -13.63 10.51 -3.99
N ARG A 874 -12.66 11.43 -3.95
CA ARG A 874 -11.83 11.68 -2.76
C ARG A 874 -12.61 12.38 -1.64
N ALA A 875 -13.44 13.38 -1.97
CA ALA A 875 -14.26 14.09 -0.98
C ALA A 875 -15.31 13.17 -0.34
N TYR A 876 -15.92 12.27 -1.11
CA TYR A 876 -16.84 11.27 -0.59
C TYR A 876 -16.13 10.24 0.29
N MET A 877 -14.93 9.80 -0.07
CA MET A 877 -14.11 8.97 0.84
C MET A 877 -13.79 9.71 2.15
N ALA A 878 -13.41 10.97 2.08
CA ALA A 878 -13.03 11.76 3.26
C ALA A 878 -14.23 12.07 4.19
N THR A 879 -15.44 12.15 3.64
CA THR A 879 -16.68 12.38 4.41
C THR A 879 -17.38 11.10 4.85
N GLY A 880 -16.87 9.92 4.45
CA GLY A 880 -17.45 8.61 4.77
C GLY A 880 -18.65 8.20 3.89
N ALA A 881 -18.95 8.98 2.85
CA ALA A 881 -19.96 8.67 1.82
C ALA A 881 -19.41 7.62 0.82
N GLU A 882 -19.06 6.44 1.32
CA GLU A 882 -18.34 5.42 0.56
C GLU A 882 -19.11 4.87 -0.65
N ALA A 883 -20.44 4.83 -0.59
CA ALA A 883 -21.26 4.31 -1.70
C ALA A 883 -21.24 5.24 -2.92
N GLU A 884 -21.20 6.55 -2.68
CA GLU A 884 -21.00 7.58 -3.68
C GLU A 884 -19.56 7.51 -4.20
N ALA A 885 -18.57 7.40 -3.31
CA ALA A 885 -17.17 7.26 -3.72
C ALA A 885 -16.93 6.04 -4.64
N GLU A 886 -17.56 4.90 -4.35
CA GLU A 886 -17.46 3.70 -5.21
C GLU A 886 -17.96 3.95 -6.64
N LYS A 887 -19.07 4.68 -6.78
CA LYS A 887 -19.62 5.06 -8.09
C LYS A 887 -18.66 5.97 -8.84
N GLU A 888 -18.11 6.98 -8.16
CA GLU A 888 -17.19 7.94 -8.77
C GLU A 888 -15.87 7.27 -9.19
N TYR A 889 -15.28 6.40 -8.36
CA TYR A 889 -14.10 5.62 -8.75
C TYR A 889 -14.40 4.65 -9.90
N ALA A 890 -15.62 4.10 -10.00
CA ALA A 890 -16.00 3.28 -11.15
C ALA A 890 -16.10 4.10 -12.45
N LEU A 891 -16.50 5.37 -12.38
CA LEU A 891 -16.46 6.29 -13.52
C LEU A 891 -15.01 6.66 -13.90
N LEU A 892 -14.19 7.00 -12.90
CA LEU A 892 -12.78 7.35 -13.12
C LEU A 892 -12.00 6.24 -13.82
N ARG A 893 -12.22 4.96 -13.48
CA ARG A 893 -11.55 3.83 -14.16
C ARG A 893 -11.79 3.75 -15.67
N LYS A 894 -12.77 4.46 -16.22
CA LYS A 894 -13.02 4.48 -17.67
C LYS A 894 -12.08 5.43 -18.42
N SER A 895 -11.50 6.41 -17.74
CA SER A 895 -10.71 7.49 -18.34
C SER A 895 -9.41 7.83 -17.62
N ALA A 896 -9.21 7.35 -16.39
CA ALA A 896 -8.01 7.61 -15.60
C ALA A 896 -6.78 6.93 -16.21
N THR A 897 -5.63 7.57 -16.01
CA THR A 897 -4.30 7.02 -16.33
C THR A 897 -3.40 7.12 -15.11
N ASP A 898 -2.22 6.50 -15.18
CA ASP A 898 -1.13 6.76 -14.24
C ASP A 898 -1.50 6.58 -12.76
N ALA A 899 -1.06 7.50 -11.89
CA ALA A 899 -1.31 7.47 -10.45
C ALA A 899 -2.81 7.43 -10.11
N LEU A 900 -3.64 8.07 -10.93
CA LEU A 900 -5.08 8.11 -10.70
C LEU A 900 -5.74 6.76 -11.00
N MET A 901 -5.30 6.05 -12.04
CA MET A 901 -5.76 4.69 -12.28
C MET A 901 -5.28 3.75 -11.18
N ALA A 902 -4.04 3.93 -10.68
CA ALA A 902 -3.52 3.16 -9.55
C ALA A 902 -4.41 3.33 -8.29
N GLU A 903 -4.79 4.58 -7.97
CA GLU A 903 -5.73 4.92 -6.90
C GLU A 903 -7.10 4.28 -7.11
N ALA A 904 -7.67 4.41 -8.31
CA ALA A 904 -8.99 3.90 -8.62
C ALA A 904 -9.05 2.36 -8.57
N LEU A 905 -7.97 1.67 -8.97
CA LEU A 905 -7.83 0.21 -8.82
C LEU A 905 -7.69 -0.19 -7.35
N TYR A 906 -6.93 0.57 -6.55
CA TYR A 906 -6.84 0.33 -5.11
C TYR A 906 -8.24 0.40 -4.45
N TYR A 907 -9.02 1.45 -4.74
CA TYR A 907 -10.36 1.58 -4.18
C TYR A 907 -11.34 0.52 -4.71
N ASP A 908 -11.22 0.11 -5.96
CA ASP A 908 -11.98 -1.02 -6.50
C ASP A 908 -11.67 -2.35 -5.77
N ALA A 909 -10.40 -2.57 -5.39
CA ALA A 909 -10.02 -3.70 -4.56
C ALA A 909 -10.55 -3.54 -3.12
N TYR A 910 -10.48 -2.33 -2.56
CA TYR A 910 -10.96 -2.01 -1.20
C TYR A 910 -12.45 -2.31 -1.04
N PHE A 911 -13.30 -1.83 -1.95
CA PHE A 911 -14.74 -2.09 -1.89
C PHE A 911 -15.07 -3.59 -2.05
N LYS A 912 -14.33 -4.32 -2.90
CA LYS A 912 -14.45 -5.78 -3.00
C LYS A 912 -14.05 -6.51 -1.71
N ASN A 913 -13.00 -6.07 -1.03
CA ASN A 913 -12.62 -6.62 0.29
C ASN A 913 -13.74 -6.38 1.31
N LYS A 914 -14.29 -5.16 1.37
CA LYS A 914 -15.38 -4.80 2.27
C LYS A 914 -16.64 -5.62 2.01
N ALA A 915 -16.93 -5.91 0.74
CA ALA A 915 -17.98 -6.84 0.30
C ALA A 915 -17.64 -8.34 0.53
N LYS A 916 -16.51 -8.66 1.19
CA LYS A 916 -15.99 -10.02 1.44
C LYS A 916 -15.68 -10.83 0.17
N GLN A 917 -15.54 -10.16 -0.97
CA GLN A 917 -15.16 -10.75 -2.26
C GLN A 917 -13.62 -10.85 -2.38
N TYR A 918 -12.98 -11.53 -1.42
CA TYR A 918 -11.52 -11.51 -1.23
C TYR A 918 -10.73 -11.96 -2.48
N LYS A 919 -11.22 -12.98 -3.21
CA LYS A 919 -10.56 -13.45 -4.45
C LYS A 919 -10.56 -12.38 -5.54
N LYS A 920 -11.73 -11.78 -5.80
CA LYS A 920 -11.87 -10.69 -6.77
C LYS A 920 -11.08 -9.44 -6.35
N SER A 921 -11.00 -9.16 -5.06
CA SER A 921 -10.16 -8.09 -4.53
C SER A 921 -8.68 -8.35 -4.86
N ASN A 922 -8.19 -9.58 -4.65
CA ASN A 922 -6.82 -9.97 -5.00
C ASN A 922 -6.52 -9.86 -6.51
N GLU A 923 -7.46 -10.22 -7.39
CA GLU A 923 -7.32 -10.05 -8.85
C GLU A 923 -7.11 -8.57 -9.22
N VAL A 924 -7.82 -7.65 -8.57
CA VAL A 924 -7.66 -6.20 -8.80
C VAL A 924 -6.32 -5.71 -8.26
N VAL A 925 -5.88 -6.18 -7.08
CA VAL A 925 -4.54 -5.83 -6.55
C VAL A 925 -3.43 -6.35 -7.48
N GLN A 926 -3.60 -7.51 -8.11
CA GLN A 926 -2.66 -8.03 -9.10
C GLN A 926 -2.61 -7.14 -10.34
N LYS A 927 -3.77 -6.71 -10.85
CA LYS A 927 -3.83 -5.76 -11.97
C LYS A 927 -3.11 -4.44 -11.64
N LEU A 928 -3.38 -3.89 -10.45
CA LEU A 928 -2.68 -2.73 -9.91
C LEU A 928 -1.16 -2.95 -9.90
N ALA A 929 -0.69 -4.10 -9.42
CA ALA A 929 0.72 -4.43 -9.35
C ALA A 929 1.38 -4.61 -10.74
N LYS A 930 0.67 -5.23 -11.68
CA LYS A 930 1.18 -5.53 -13.03
C LYS A 930 1.28 -4.28 -13.90
N GLU A 931 0.22 -3.48 -13.94
CA GLU A 931 0.09 -2.34 -14.85
C GLU A 931 0.57 -1.03 -14.20
N TYR A 932 0.50 -0.92 -12.87
CA TYR A 932 0.72 0.33 -12.11
C TYR A 932 1.66 0.14 -10.90
N GLY A 933 2.48 -0.91 -10.89
CA GLY A 933 3.40 -1.23 -9.77
C GLY A 933 4.47 -0.16 -9.50
N GLY A 934 4.71 0.77 -10.42
CA GLY A 934 5.56 1.95 -10.22
C GLY A 934 5.03 2.91 -9.15
N TYR A 935 3.70 2.91 -8.91
CA TYR A 935 3.05 3.72 -7.89
C TYR A 935 3.11 3.00 -6.53
N LYS A 936 4.27 3.13 -5.88
CA LYS A 936 4.64 2.41 -4.66
C LYS A 936 3.65 2.57 -3.50
N GLU A 937 3.05 3.74 -3.33
CA GLU A 937 2.08 3.98 -2.25
C GLU A 937 0.84 3.06 -2.41
N PHE A 938 0.21 3.07 -3.59
CA PHE A 938 -0.97 2.24 -3.85
C PHE A 938 -0.60 0.75 -3.93
N SER A 939 0.59 0.42 -4.40
CA SER A 939 1.10 -0.97 -4.36
C SER A 939 1.23 -1.47 -2.93
N ALA A 940 1.77 -0.64 -2.02
CA ALA A 940 1.90 -0.97 -0.61
C ALA A 940 0.55 -1.09 0.10
N LYS A 941 -0.37 -0.15 -0.14
CA LYS A 941 -1.76 -0.23 0.34
C LYS A 941 -2.48 -1.49 -0.19
N GLY A 942 -2.27 -1.81 -1.46
CA GLY A 942 -2.74 -3.03 -2.10
C GLY A 942 -2.22 -4.31 -1.44
N LEU A 943 -0.93 -4.36 -1.05
CA LEU A 943 -0.36 -5.47 -0.29
C LEU A 943 -1.01 -5.66 1.09
N VAL A 944 -1.22 -4.58 1.85
CA VAL A 944 -1.91 -4.65 3.14
C VAL A 944 -3.33 -5.17 2.96
N LEU A 945 -4.04 -4.71 1.93
CA LEU A 945 -5.37 -5.20 1.59
C LEU A 945 -5.35 -6.68 1.17
N MET A 946 -4.37 -7.09 0.37
CA MET A 946 -4.17 -8.49 -0.02
C MET A 946 -3.90 -9.39 1.19
N ALA A 947 -3.15 -8.92 2.18
CA ALA A 947 -2.99 -9.66 3.44
C ALA A 947 -4.31 -9.81 4.21
N LYS A 948 -5.12 -8.74 4.28
CA LYS A 948 -6.48 -8.79 4.86
C LYS A 948 -7.36 -9.78 4.10
N ASN A 949 -7.28 -9.82 2.76
CA ASN A 949 -7.97 -10.79 1.91
C ASN A 949 -7.55 -12.24 2.22
N PHE A 950 -6.23 -12.52 2.29
CA PHE A 950 -5.73 -13.86 2.62
C PHE A 950 -6.11 -14.31 4.02
N TYR A 951 -6.11 -13.39 4.99
CA TYR A 951 -6.65 -13.67 6.31
C TYR A 951 -8.14 -14.06 6.25
N GLY A 952 -8.94 -13.32 5.49
CA GLY A 952 -10.35 -13.65 5.23
C GLY A 952 -10.56 -14.99 4.50
N LEU A 953 -9.58 -15.41 3.69
CA LEU A 953 -9.54 -16.72 3.01
C LEU A 953 -8.94 -17.85 3.88
N LYS A 954 -8.60 -17.56 5.14
CA LYS A 954 -7.96 -18.50 6.09
C LYS A 954 -6.56 -18.98 5.67
N ASP A 955 -5.84 -18.20 4.86
CA ASP A 955 -4.44 -18.45 4.52
C ASP A 955 -3.51 -17.57 5.38
N LEU A 956 -3.21 -18.07 6.58
CA LEU A 956 -2.41 -17.36 7.58
C LEU A 956 -0.95 -17.18 7.17
N TYR A 957 -0.38 -18.14 6.43
CA TYR A 957 0.98 -18.04 5.94
C TYR A 957 1.10 -16.82 5.01
N GLN A 958 0.22 -16.71 4.02
CA GLN A 958 0.24 -15.60 3.06
C GLN A 958 -0.02 -14.26 3.76
N ALA A 959 -1.01 -14.19 4.67
CA ALA A 959 -1.31 -12.96 5.40
C ALA A 959 -0.11 -12.46 6.23
N ASN A 960 0.51 -13.34 7.02
CA ASN A 960 1.66 -12.98 7.85
C ASN A 960 2.90 -12.64 7.01
N TYR A 961 3.15 -13.39 5.94
CA TYR A 961 4.28 -13.15 5.05
C TYR A 961 4.19 -11.77 4.38
N ILE A 962 3.03 -11.45 3.80
CA ILE A 962 2.81 -10.16 3.12
C ILE A 962 2.97 -9.01 4.11
N LEU A 963 2.33 -9.07 5.29
CA LEU A 963 2.44 -8.00 6.29
C LEU A 963 3.87 -7.82 6.78
N SER A 964 4.60 -8.90 7.04
CA SER A 964 6.01 -8.82 7.44
C SER A 964 6.85 -8.17 6.35
N SER A 965 6.62 -8.53 5.09
CA SER A 965 7.29 -7.91 3.94
C SER A 965 6.97 -6.42 3.80
N VAL A 966 5.73 -6.00 4.06
CA VAL A 966 5.35 -4.57 4.04
C VAL A 966 6.13 -3.80 5.12
N LEU A 967 6.18 -4.33 6.35
CA LEU A 967 6.88 -3.73 7.48
C LEU A 967 8.39 -3.58 7.26
N GLU A 968 8.99 -4.51 6.51
CA GLU A 968 10.43 -4.48 6.22
C GLU A 968 10.78 -3.54 5.06
N ASN A 969 9.96 -3.50 4.00
CA ASN A 969 10.34 -2.92 2.70
C ASN A 969 9.68 -1.58 2.36
N PHE A 970 8.65 -1.13 3.10
CA PHE A 970 7.88 0.09 2.77
C PHE A 970 7.94 1.14 3.90
N LYS A 971 9.10 1.26 4.56
CA LYS A 971 9.31 2.19 5.70
C LYS A 971 9.07 3.65 5.36
N ASP A 972 9.18 4.02 4.07
CA ASP A 972 8.94 5.37 3.57
C ASP A 972 7.44 5.75 3.55
N TYR A 973 6.54 4.81 3.83
CA TYR A 973 5.08 5.01 3.84
C TYR A 973 4.50 4.76 5.24
N PRO A 974 4.63 5.71 6.18
CA PRO A 974 4.30 5.50 7.60
C PRO A 974 2.83 5.12 7.84
N GLU A 975 1.90 5.69 7.08
CA GLU A 975 0.47 5.33 7.17
C GLU A 975 0.23 3.85 6.81
N VAL A 976 0.89 3.36 5.75
CA VAL A 976 0.79 1.96 5.32
C VAL A 976 1.42 1.02 6.35
N ILE A 977 2.55 1.43 6.94
CA ILE A 977 3.19 0.68 8.02
C ILE A 977 2.26 0.57 9.23
N GLN A 978 1.58 1.65 9.60
CA GLN A 978 0.62 1.64 10.69
C GLN A 978 -0.55 0.66 10.39
N GLU A 979 -1.15 0.74 9.21
CA GLU A 979 -2.21 -0.20 8.81
C GLU A 979 -1.74 -1.67 8.84
N ALA A 980 -0.51 -1.93 8.40
CA ALA A 980 0.08 -3.27 8.42
C ALA A 980 0.30 -3.77 9.85
N GLN A 981 0.75 -2.91 10.77
CA GLN A 981 0.92 -3.24 12.20
C GLN A 981 -0.42 -3.55 12.86
N GLU A 982 -1.46 -2.76 12.57
CA GLU A 982 -2.82 -2.98 13.08
C GLU A 982 -3.40 -4.31 12.58
N ALA A 983 -3.27 -4.60 11.28
CA ALA A 983 -3.68 -5.87 10.70
C ALA A 983 -2.93 -7.04 11.34
N MET A 984 -1.61 -6.94 11.50
CA MET A 984 -0.78 -7.97 12.14
C MET A 984 -1.18 -8.22 13.59
N LYS A 985 -1.47 -7.15 14.35
CA LYS A 985 -1.93 -7.25 15.74
C LYS A 985 -3.29 -7.94 15.84
N LEU A 986 -4.21 -7.63 14.93
CA LEU A 986 -5.53 -8.27 14.86
C LEU A 986 -5.41 -9.77 14.61
N ILE A 987 -4.62 -10.18 13.61
CA ILE A 987 -4.38 -11.59 13.26
C ILE A 987 -3.83 -12.35 14.48
N LYS A 988 -2.76 -11.85 15.10
CA LYS A 988 -2.13 -12.47 16.29
C LYS A 988 -3.08 -12.58 17.48
N THR A 989 -3.95 -11.58 17.68
CA THR A 989 -4.92 -11.58 18.78
C THR A 989 -6.00 -12.64 18.58
N ASN A 990 -6.48 -12.79 17.35
CA ASN A 990 -7.50 -13.78 17.02
C ASN A 990 -6.94 -15.22 17.06
N GLU A 991 -5.68 -15.42 16.68
CA GLU A 991 -5.00 -16.73 16.82
C GLU A 991 -4.89 -17.16 18.28
N LYS A 992 -4.51 -16.26 19.20
CA LYS A 992 -4.45 -16.56 20.64
C LYS A 992 -5.79 -16.95 21.25
N LYS A 993 -6.91 -16.52 20.65
CA LYS A 993 -8.27 -16.89 21.07
C LYS A 993 -8.74 -18.21 20.47
N SER A 994 -8.21 -18.61 19.31
CA SER A 994 -8.57 -19.88 18.64
C SER A 994 -7.72 -21.08 19.11
N ASN A 995 -6.56 -20.83 19.72
CA ASN A 995 -5.69 -21.85 20.31
C ASN A 995 -5.92 -22.05 21.83
N LYS A 996 -6.90 -21.37 22.41
CA LYS A 996 -7.49 -21.67 23.72
C LYS A 996 -8.82 -22.35 23.50
#